data_AF-A0A7J5JRV4-F1
#
_entry.id   AF-A0A7J5JRV4-F1
#
_cell.length_a   1.000
_cell.length_b   1.000
_cell.length_c   1.000
_cell.angle_alpha   90.00
_cell.angle_beta   90.00
_cell.angle_gamma   90.00
#
_symmetry.space_group_name_H-M   'P 1'
#
loop_
_entity.id
_entity.type
_entity.pdbx_description
1 polymer ?
#
loop_
_entity_poly.entity_id
_entity_poly.type
_entity_poly.pdbx_seq_one_letter_code
_entity_poly.pdbx_strand_id
1 'polypeptide(L)'
;MVQRPQDKKFLVKMLDESSQIRDRRILAKRIKTLLDQYGVPEFLNKRDSFLFKMYQAFGHHFDFIAIPIIKKRLRMDTSQVIINEARPQLTKHLATRAKEKIGQNVNLLGEVVLGNGEADHRYRHYLEALESPDINYISVKISGIYAQTHALNYEESFPELVSRMSALYQKAIDFPYTDEEGVRRSKFINLDMEEYKDTHFTLRLFKTVLSLPQFKNYSAGIVVQAYLPDAYDFQTELIEFAKARVAEGGAPIKMRLVKGCNLEMETVISSLRGWPNPIRPSKEEVDANYLHLLERALMPENARVLHLGVASHNLFSIAYAYLLAQKYGTAEYMTFEMLEGMANHLWRAQSMLGNRVILYTPVVKNEHFLNAVSYLVRRMDENTAPDNFLTHSFNLRPNTKEWDFLSKQFEDAYAMKDQLSHVSPRTQNRNLPYTPVPPADVLKNEPDTDFDLPQNQEWVRSIFSKWKKDGTEQPEIIPLQIGAETVVCESRYPYTDRCQDDEVCICEMSQADSAQVEKIIGIAEADPAGWRKTTLEERHRIMYEAANRLADMRGDLIGCMCAVTGKTVIEGDVEVSEAVDYARFYTTAMKKFAALDDVEMKPKGTILVISPWNFPCAIPVGGIVAGLAGGNTVILKPATVAAPVAWIFAKAFWDAGVPKEALQVIITRREALKVLTTAPAIKHIILTGGTDTAQNIAKANPTTPLSAETGGKNVIILTASGDRDHAIMNIVTSAFGNAGQKCSACSLLLVERSVYEDENFRSKLKDAATSLKTGSVWNAGNIVGPMITNKNDKLLQAFNLEPGESWLVPPHFIDHREYILAPTVKWGVKPASFSFRTELFGPLLSVACIENLEEGIKLVNGLDYGLTSGLQSLDEKEQKLWKNSVMAGNLYINRGITGAIVNRQPFGGMKLSAFGGGIKAGGPNYCTCFLEITDKPDSRTDYRQSYAKAYQEEFSKPRDVNRLYGEQNLFRYLPLKNMILRLFPKDTDEEATMIAHAARICDTPLTISFDPTDDRSSKLAGLSCTLRKESLGDFLKELPEYERVRTCSPDIPDVMYERAAETNKYIATAPPVKQGRIELIHYIKEQSIAFEYHRYGSISEVPPCE
;
A
#
# COMPACT_ATOMS: atom_id res chain seq x y z
N MET A 1 -26.10 18.07 -20.29
CA MET A 1 -25.05 17.36 -19.53
C MET A 1 -25.55 17.16 -18.10
N VAL A 2 -24.99 16.21 -17.36
CA VAL A 2 -25.42 15.89 -15.99
C VAL A 2 -25.11 17.07 -15.06
N GLN A 3 -26.11 17.89 -14.72
CA GLN A 3 -25.91 19.10 -13.91
C GLN A 3 -26.04 18.86 -12.40
N ARG A 4 -26.72 17.77 -12.00
CA ARG A 4 -26.90 17.43 -10.59
C ARG A 4 -25.75 16.53 -10.09
N PRO A 5 -25.12 16.84 -8.94
CA PRO A 5 -24.07 16.00 -8.37
C PRO A 5 -24.51 14.54 -8.12
N GLN A 6 -25.78 14.33 -7.73
CA GLN A 6 -26.33 12.97 -7.49
C GLN A 6 -26.42 12.15 -8.78
N ASP A 7 -26.89 12.75 -9.87
CA ASP A 7 -26.98 12.09 -11.18
C ASP A 7 -25.58 11.74 -11.71
N LYS A 8 -24.58 12.59 -11.45
CA LYS A 8 -23.17 12.33 -11.82
C LYS A 8 -22.65 11.11 -11.05
N LYS A 9 -22.87 11.08 -9.73
CA LYS A 9 -22.47 9.97 -8.86
C LYS A 9 -23.10 8.65 -9.30
N PHE A 10 -24.40 8.65 -9.58
CA PHE A 10 -25.09 7.48 -10.10
C PHE A 10 -24.45 6.99 -11.40
N LEU A 11 -24.21 7.88 -12.37
CA LEU A 11 -23.66 7.49 -13.66
C LEU A 11 -22.24 6.95 -13.54
N VAL A 12 -21.39 7.58 -12.74
CA VAL A 12 -20.01 7.11 -12.47
C VAL A 12 -20.03 5.73 -11.81
N LYS A 13 -20.78 5.55 -10.72
CA LYS A 13 -20.88 4.25 -10.03
C LYS A 13 -21.50 3.18 -10.90
N MET A 14 -22.58 3.51 -11.63
CA MET A 14 -23.21 2.58 -12.55
C MET A 14 -22.21 2.13 -13.62
N LEU A 15 -21.50 3.06 -14.27
CA LEU A 15 -20.53 2.74 -15.31
C LEU A 15 -19.39 1.87 -14.77
N ASP A 16 -18.80 2.28 -13.65
CA ASP A 16 -17.68 1.57 -13.03
C ASP A 16 -18.09 0.17 -12.56
N GLU A 17 -19.06 0.07 -11.65
CA GLU A 17 -19.44 -1.20 -11.03
C GLU A 17 -20.11 -2.16 -12.03
N SER A 18 -20.88 -1.65 -13.00
CA SER A 18 -21.49 -2.50 -14.03
C SER A 18 -20.48 -3.11 -15.01
N SER A 19 -19.29 -2.49 -15.10
CA SER A 19 -18.20 -3.04 -15.90
C SER A 19 -17.50 -4.22 -15.22
N GLN A 20 -17.49 -4.24 -13.87
CA GLN A 20 -16.81 -5.26 -13.07
C GLN A 20 -17.68 -6.50 -12.84
N ILE A 21 -18.99 -6.31 -12.66
CA ILE A 21 -19.91 -7.41 -12.36
C ILE A 21 -20.36 -8.11 -13.65
N ARG A 22 -19.82 -9.32 -13.89
CA ARG A 22 -20.22 -10.15 -15.05
C ARG A 22 -21.46 -11.00 -14.80
N ASP A 23 -21.76 -11.34 -13.54
CA ASP A 23 -22.98 -12.06 -13.17
C ASP A 23 -24.22 -11.17 -13.36
N ARG A 24 -25.18 -11.62 -14.19
CA ARG A 24 -26.37 -10.82 -14.55
C ARG A 24 -27.29 -10.55 -13.36
N ARG A 25 -27.43 -11.49 -12.43
CA ARG A 25 -28.32 -11.36 -11.26
C ARG A 25 -27.72 -10.41 -10.24
N ILE A 26 -26.42 -10.52 -9.96
CA ILE A 26 -25.71 -9.62 -9.06
C ILE A 26 -25.73 -8.20 -9.63
N LEU A 27 -25.40 -8.06 -10.93
CA LEU A 27 -25.46 -6.77 -11.61
C LEU A 27 -26.86 -6.16 -11.53
N ALA A 28 -27.91 -6.97 -11.71
CA ALA A 28 -29.27 -6.45 -11.66
C ALA A 28 -29.66 -5.91 -10.28
N LYS A 29 -29.29 -6.63 -9.21
CA LYS A 29 -29.48 -6.17 -7.83
C LYS A 29 -28.65 -4.92 -7.52
N ARG A 30 -27.44 -4.82 -8.06
CA ARG A 30 -26.57 -3.66 -7.85
C ARG A 30 -27.13 -2.40 -8.52
N ILE A 31 -27.57 -2.49 -9.78
CA ILE A 31 -28.23 -1.37 -10.48
C ILE A 31 -29.46 -0.90 -9.70
N LYS A 32 -30.29 -1.83 -9.18
CA LYS A 32 -31.43 -1.45 -8.31
C LYS A 32 -30.96 -0.69 -7.07
N THR A 33 -29.93 -1.18 -6.39
CA THR A 33 -29.39 -0.53 -5.18
C THR A 33 -28.92 0.89 -5.46
N LEU A 34 -28.21 1.11 -6.58
CA LEU A 34 -27.81 2.44 -7.02
C LEU A 34 -29.02 3.34 -7.31
N LEU A 35 -30.08 2.82 -7.94
CA LEU A 35 -31.32 3.57 -8.19
C LEU A 35 -32.07 3.92 -6.89
N ASP A 36 -32.07 3.02 -5.90
CA ASP A 36 -32.67 3.27 -4.59
C ASP A 36 -31.92 4.35 -3.82
N GLN A 37 -30.59 4.39 -3.94
CA GLN A 37 -29.73 5.34 -3.22
C GLN A 37 -29.68 6.73 -3.87
N TYR A 38 -29.55 6.80 -5.20
CA TYR A 38 -29.33 8.05 -5.93
C TYR A 38 -30.56 8.54 -6.69
N GLY A 39 -31.60 7.72 -6.82
CA GLY A 39 -32.79 8.01 -7.63
C GLY A 39 -32.60 7.72 -9.12
N VAL A 40 -33.69 7.84 -9.89
CA VAL A 40 -33.65 7.75 -11.35
C VAL A 40 -33.15 9.09 -11.91
N PRO A 41 -32.08 9.11 -12.72
CA PRO A 41 -31.49 10.37 -13.18
C PRO A 41 -32.45 11.23 -14.01
N GLU A 42 -32.42 12.55 -13.79
CA GLU A 42 -33.34 13.51 -14.44
C GLU A 42 -32.91 13.91 -15.85
N PHE A 43 -31.64 13.70 -16.20
CA PHE A 43 -31.14 13.96 -17.55
C PHE A 43 -31.65 12.95 -18.60
N LEU A 44 -32.25 11.84 -18.15
CA LEU A 44 -32.84 10.83 -19.04
C LEU A 44 -34.13 11.35 -19.67
N ASN A 45 -34.42 10.94 -20.90
CA ASN A 45 -35.70 11.28 -21.53
C ASN A 45 -36.86 10.56 -20.82
N LYS A 46 -38.10 11.06 -21.00
CA LYS A 46 -39.30 10.53 -20.31
C LYS A 46 -39.48 9.02 -20.44
N ARG A 47 -39.11 8.44 -21.59
CA ARG A 47 -39.19 7.00 -21.84
C ARG A 47 -38.15 6.24 -21.02
N ASP A 48 -36.90 6.67 -21.06
CA ASP A 48 -35.80 6.04 -20.33
C ASP A 48 -36.00 6.15 -18.82
N SER A 49 -36.47 7.30 -18.32
CA SER A 49 -36.86 7.45 -16.90
C SER A 49 -37.98 6.49 -16.50
N PHE A 50 -38.99 6.28 -17.36
CA PHE A 50 -40.05 5.30 -17.11
C PHE A 50 -39.52 3.87 -17.08
N LEU A 51 -38.61 3.50 -18.00
CA LEU A 51 -37.97 2.19 -18.03
C LEU A 51 -37.14 1.92 -16.75
N PHE A 52 -36.38 2.91 -16.28
CA PHE A 52 -35.63 2.79 -15.03
C PHE A 52 -36.55 2.68 -13.80
N LYS A 53 -37.68 3.41 -13.77
CA LYS A 53 -38.69 3.27 -12.71
C LYS A 53 -39.34 1.88 -12.71
N MET A 54 -39.68 1.35 -13.89
CA MET A 54 -40.18 -0.03 -14.02
C MET A 54 -39.13 -1.06 -13.60
N TYR A 55 -37.87 -0.84 -13.97
CA TYR A 55 -36.76 -1.68 -13.58
C TYR A 55 -36.56 -1.73 -12.07
N GLN A 56 -36.57 -0.56 -11.43
CA GLN A 56 -36.48 -0.40 -9.97
C GLN A 56 -37.63 -1.14 -9.26
N ALA A 57 -38.87 -0.98 -9.76
CA ALA A 57 -40.05 -1.59 -9.16
C ALA A 57 -40.09 -3.13 -9.32
N PHE A 58 -39.84 -3.65 -10.52
CA PHE A 58 -39.93 -5.09 -10.78
C PHE A 58 -38.92 -5.65 -11.79
N GLY A 59 -38.44 -4.85 -12.75
CA GLY A 59 -37.65 -5.35 -13.89
C GLY A 59 -36.30 -5.98 -13.52
N HIS A 60 -35.75 -5.70 -12.35
CA HIS A 60 -34.54 -6.37 -11.83
C HIS A 60 -34.71 -7.88 -11.58
N HIS A 61 -35.94 -8.39 -11.45
CA HIS A 61 -36.22 -9.84 -11.36
C HIS A 61 -36.10 -10.56 -12.72
N PHE A 62 -36.07 -9.81 -13.82
CA PHE A 62 -35.97 -10.33 -15.18
C PHE A 62 -34.60 -9.98 -15.79
N ASP A 63 -33.52 -10.35 -15.09
CA ASP A 63 -32.13 -9.98 -15.43
C ASP A 63 -31.73 -10.41 -16.85
N PHE A 64 -32.21 -11.57 -17.31
CA PHE A 64 -31.94 -12.12 -18.64
C PHE A 64 -32.47 -11.25 -19.79
N ILE A 65 -33.44 -10.37 -19.53
CA ILE A 65 -33.96 -9.39 -20.50
C ILE A 65 -33.35 -8.01 -20.24
N ALA A 66 -33.39 -7.55 -18.99
CA ALA A 66 -33.07 -6.17 -18.66
C ALA A 66 -31.58 -5.84 -18.82
N ILE A 67 -30.67 -6.72 -18.40
CA ILE A 67 -29.23 -6.45 -18.47
C ILE A 67 -28.74 -6.34 -19.92
N PRO A 68 -29.09 -7.25 -20.86
CA PRO A 68 -28.73 -7.08 -22.26
C PRO A 68 -29.23 -5.77 -22.87
N ILE A 69 -30.44 -5.32 -22.52
CA ILE A 69 -30.99 -4.04 -23.00
C ILE A 69 -30.15 -2.87 -22.46
N ILE A 70 -29.85 -2.85 -21.16
CA ILE A 70 -29.03 -1.80 -20.54
C ILE A 70 -27.63 -1.76 -21.17
N LYS A 71 -26.96 -2.91 -21.32
CA LYS A 71 -25.62 -2.98 -21.97
C LYS A 71 -25.65 -2.47 -23.41
N LYS A 72 -26.67 -2.87 -24.19
CA LYS A 72 -26.84 -2.40 -25.57
C LYS A 72 -27.06 -0.89 -25.61
N ARG A 73 -27.86 -0.34 -24.70
CA ARG A 73 -28.12 1.10 -24.60
C ARG A 73 -26.86 1.88 -24.22
N LEU A 74 -26.12 1.43 -23.19
CA LEU A 74 -24.84 2.01 -22.79
C LEU A 74 -23.83 2.03 -23.95
N ARG A 75 -23.72 0.92 -24.70
CA ARG A 75 -22.86 0.87 -25.90
C ARG A 75 -23.32 1.82 -26.99
N MET A 76 -24.62 1.98 -27.21
CA MET A 76 -25.17 2.94 -28.17
C MET A 76 -24.86 4.39 -27.76
N ASP A 77 -25.09 4.74 -26.51
CA ASP A 77 -24.94 6.12 -26.02
C ASP A 77 -23.46 6.55 -25.96
N THR A 78 -22.55 5.61 -25.70
CA THR A 78 -21.08 5.84 -25.66
C THR A 78 -20.40 5.68 -27.03
N SER A 79 -21.10 5.17 -28.05
CA SER A 79 -20.52 4.87 -29.38
C SER A 79 -19.96 6.08 -30.12
N GLN A 80 -20.35 7.29 -29.71
CA GLN A 80 -19.82 8.54 -30.25
C GLN A 80 -18.46 8.91 -29.65
N VAL A 81 -18.13 8.36 -28.48
CA VAL A 81 -16.89 8.65 -27.74
C VAL A 81 -15.93 7.48 -27.85
N ILE A 82 -16.40 6.24 -27.64
CA ILE A 82 -15.61 5.03 -27.85
C ILE A 82 -16.08 4.33 -29.12
N ILE A 83 -15.22 4.35 -30.12
CA ILE A 83 -15.51 3.77 -31.43
C ILE A 83 -15.32 2.25 -31.37
N ASN A 84 -16.17 1.52 -32.08
CA ASN A 84 -16.03 0.08 -32.21
C ASN A 84 -14.88 -0.23 -33.17
N GLU A 85 -13.89 -0.99 -32.69
CA GLU A 85 -12.74 -1.38 -33.47
C GLU A 85 -13.09 -2.35 -34.62
N ALA A 86 -14.20 -3.09 -34.48
CA ALA A 86 -14.63 -4.06 -35.48
C ALA A 86 -14.78 -3.42 -36.86
N ARG A 87 -14.34 -4.15 -37.88
CA ARG A 87 -14.53 -3.77 -39.29
C ARG A 87 -15.90 -4.29 -39.76
N PRO A 88 -16.67 -3.52 -40.56
CA PRO A 88 -16.29 -2.27 -41.24
C PRO A 88 -16.59 -0.98 -40.45
N GLN A 89 -17.02 -1.04 -39.19
CA GLN A 89 -17.44 0.14 -38.41
C GLN A 89 -16.29 1.15 -38.27
N LEU A 90 -15.11 0.69 -37.84
CA LEU A 90 -13.94 1.56 -37.73
C LEU A 90 -13.55 2.17 -39.08
N THR A 91 -13.51 1.37 -40.15
CA THR A 91 -13.16 1.85 -41.50
C THR A 91 -14.12 2.93 -41.99
N LYS A 92 -15.43 2.74 -41.77
CA LYS A 92 -16.44 3.74 -42.14
C LYS A 92 -16.27 5.03 -41.35
N HIS A 93 -15.95 4.93 -40.05
CA HIS A 93 -15.72 6.10 -39.20
C HIS A 93 -14.49 6.88 -39.68
N LEU A 94 -13.34 6.21 -39.84
CA LEU A 94 -12.10 6.82 -40.32
C LEU A 94 -12.27 7.42 -41.72
N ALA A 95 -12.94 6.73 -42.65
CA ALA A 95 -13.21 7.24 -43.99
C ALA A 95 -14.13 8.48 -43.98
N THR A 96 -15.06 8.57 -43.03
CA THR A 96 -15.92 9.76 -42.87
C THR A 96 -15.07 10.95 -42.44
N ARG A 97 -14.21 10.77 -41.44
CA ARG A 97 -13.33 11.83 -40.94
C ARG A 97 -12.29 12.27 -41.96
N ALA A 98 -11.76 11.33 -42.75
CA ALA A 98 -10.87 11.65 -43.86
C ALA A 98 -11.56 12.55 -44.92
N LYS A 99 -12.83 12.31 -45.26
CA LYS A 99 -13.59 13.19 -46.18
C LYS A 99 -13.81 14.59 -45.62
N GLU A 100 -13.88 14.73 -44.30
CA GLU A 100 -14.01 15.99 -43.60
C GLU A 100 -12.65 16.70 -43.40
N LYS A 101 -11.55 16.10 -43.87
CA LYS A 101 -10.17 16.57 -43.66
C LYS A 101 -9.76 16.66 -42.19
N ILE A 102 -10.22 15.69 -41.41
CA ILE A 102 -9.95 15.57 -39.98
C ILE A 102 -9.02 14.39 -39.73
N GLY A 103 -7.87 14.67 -39.10
CA GLY A 103 -6.94 13.63 -38.68
C GLY A 103 -7.51 12.79 -37.53
N GLN A 104 -7.06 11.55 -37.42
CA GLN A 104 -7.54 10.59 -36.41
C GLN A 104 -6.34 9.94 -35.72
N ASN A 105 -6.14 10.26 -34.45
CA ASN A 105 -5.18 9.58 -33.59
C ASN A 105 -5.86 8.40 -32.92
N VAL A 106 -5.69 7.21 -33.50
CA VAL A 106 -6.33 5.98 -33.03
C VAL A 106 -5.64 5.48 -31.77
N ASN A 107 -6.36 5.48 -30.65
CA ASN A 107 -5.89 4.91 -29.40
C ASN A 107 -6.56 3.57 -29.14
N LEU A 108 -5.79 2.48 -29.21
CA LEU A 108 -6.27 1.13 -28.93
C LEU A 108 -6.44 0.95 -27.41
N LEU A 109 -7.69 0.91 -26.94
CA LEU A 109 -8.00 0.58 -25.55
C LEU A 109 -8.07 -0.94 -25.38
N GLY A 110 -7.66 -1.43 -24.22
CA GLY A 110 -7.70 -2.84 -23.88
C GLY A 110 -7.72 -3.07 -22.38
N GLU A 111 -7.41 -4.32 -21.99
CA GLU A 111 -7.28 -4.71 -20.58
C GLU A 111 -6.09 -4.04 -19.89
N VAL A 112 -6.13 -3.94 -18.56
CA VAL A 112 -4.99 -3.44 -17.79
C VAL A 112 -3.81 -4.40 -17.97
N VAL A 113 -2.62 -3.86 -18.26
CA VAL A 113 -1.39 -4.65 -18.35
C VAL A 113 -0.91 -5.00 -16.94
N LEU A 114 -1.19 -6.23 -16.50
CA LEU A 114 -0.71 -6.75 -15.23
C LEU A 114 0.50 -7.68 -15.38
N GLY A 115 0.70 -8.24 -16.57
CA GLY A 115 1.76 -9.18 -16.89
C GLY A 115 2.23 -9.09 -18.34
N ASN A 116 3.31 -9.80 -18.62
CA ASN A 116 4.01 -9.81 -19.90
C ASN A 116 3.14 -10.35 -21.03
N GLY A 117 2.24 -11.31 -20.75
CA GLY A 117 1.31 -11.84 -21.75
C GLY A 117 0.39 -10.77 -22.32
N GLU A 118 -0.21 -9.94 -21.45
CA GLU A 118 -1.07 -8.84 -21.88
C GLU A 118 -0.29 -7.67 -22.51
N ALA A 119 0.93 -7.39 -22.04
CA ALA A 119 1.84 -6.42 -22.68
C ALA A 119 2.19 -6.84 -24.11
N ASP A 120 2.52 -8.11 -24.30
CA ASP A 120 2.81 -8.73 -25.59
C ASP A 120 1.62 -8.71 -26.54
N HIS A 121 0.43 -9.04 -26.04
CA HIS A 121 -0.80 -8.98 -26.82
C HIS A 121 -1.04 -7.56 -27.35
N ARG A 122 -0.92 -6.54 -26.50
CA ARG A 122 -1.10 -5.14 -26.90
C ARG A 122 -0.01 -4.63 -27.83
N TYR A 123 1.24 -5.02 -27.60
CA TYR A 123 2.35 -4.74 -28.51
C TYR A 123 2.08 -5.29 -29.93
N ARG A 124 1.65 -6.56 -30.04
CA ARG A 124 1.26 -7.17 -31.33
C ARG A 124 0.06 -6.47 -31.95
N HIS A 125 -0.93 -6.10 -31.14
CA HIS A 125 -2.11 -5.37 -31.60
C HIS A 125 -1.75 -4.00 -32.21
N TYR A 126 -0.77 -3.28 -31.64
CA TYR A 126 -0.25 -2.06 -32.25
C TYR A 126 0.43 -2.33 -33.60
N LEU A 127 1.23 -3.40 -33.72
CA LEU A 127 1.86 -3.77 -35.00
C LEU A 127 0.80 -4.07 -36.07
N GLU A 128 -0.24 -4.84 -35.73
CA GLU A 128 -1.36 -5.15 -36.63
C GLU A 128 -2.12 -3.89 -37.07
N ALA A 129 -2.38 -2.97 -36.13
CA ALA A 129 -3.05 -1.71 -36.46
C ALA A 129 -2.20 -0.85 -37.43
N LEU A 130 -0.87 -0.87 -37.28
CA LEU A 130 0.06 -0.18 -38.19
C LEU A 130 0.15 -0.81 -39.58
N GLU A 131 -0.37 -2.02 -39.81
CA GLU A 131 -0.49 -2.58 -41.18
C GLU A 131 -1.76 -2.09 -41.89
N SER A 132 -2.76 -1.63 -41.13
CA SER A 132 -4.07 -1.27 -41.67
C SER A 132 -4.04 0.01 -42.52
N PRO A 133 -4.47 0.01 -43.79
CA PRO A 133 -4.27 1.15 -44.71
C PRO A 133 -5.07 2.41 -44.34
N ASP A 134 -6.12 2.28 -43.51
CA ASP A 134 -6.97 3.39 -43.09
C ASP A 134 -6.56 4.01 -41.74
N ILE A 135 -5.55 3.45 -41.07
CA ILE A 135 -4.94 4.01 -39.85
C ILE A 135 -3.64 4.71 -40.23
N ASN A 136 -3.55 6.01 -39.97
CA ASN A 136 -2.35 6.80 -40.26
C ASN A 136 -1.66 7.37 -39.01
N TYR A 137 -2.33 7.40 -37.86
CA TYR A 137 -1.79 7.91 -36.61
C TYR A 137 -2.30 7.05 -35.43
N ILE A 138 -1.39 6.52 -34.61
CA ILE A 138 -1.70 5.87 -33.33
C ILE A 138 -0.97 6.51 -32.13
N SER A 139 -1.51 6.29 -30.94
CA SER A 139 -0.85 6.59 -29.67
C SER A 139 -0.45 5.30 -28.93
N VAL A 140 0.77 5.29 -28.37
CA VAL A 140 1.34 4.13 -27.67
C VAL A 140 1.85 4.58 -26.30
N LYS A 141 1.69 3.72 -25.28
CA LYS A 141 2.22 3.92 -23.94
C LYS A 141 3.27 2.86 -23.63
N ILE A 142 4.34 3.23 -22.93
CA ILE A 142 5.37 2.26 -22.52
C ILE A 142 4.80 1.19 -21.58
N SER A 143 3.92 1.58 -20.66
CA SER A 143 3.18 0.68 -19.76
C SER A 143 2.19 -0.22 -20.49
N GLY A 144 1.85 0.09 -21.74
CA GLY A 144 1.01 -0.73 -22.60
C GLY A 144 1.75 -1.86 -23.31
N ILE A 145 3.07 -1.72 -23.50
CA ILE A 145 3.89 -2.65 -24.30
C ILE A 145 4.97 -3.37 -23.50
N TYR A 146 5.11 -3.01 -22.22
CA TYR A 146 5.99 -3.66 -21.24
C TYR A 146 5.29 -3.67 -19.89
N ALA A 147 5.24 -4.83 -19.23
CA ALA A 147 4.63 -4.97 -17.91
C ALA A 147 5.65 -4.73 -16.81
N GLN A 148 5.18 -4.45 -15.59
CA GLN A 148 6.02 -4.38 -14.39
C GLN A 148 7.13 -3.30 -14.46
N THR A 149 6.94 -2.24 -15.25
CA THR A 149 7.89 -1.11 -15.33
C THR A 149 7.99 -0.40 -13.98
N HIS A 150 9.19 -0.34 -13.39
CA HIS A 150 9.45 0.37 -12.14
C HIS A 150 10.88 0.92 -12.12
N ALA A 151 11.12 2.00 -11.39
CA ALA A 151 12.38 2.77 -11.54
C ALA A 151 13.67 1.96 -11.37
N LEU A 152 13.67 0.95 -10.48
CA LEU A 152 14.82 0.08 -10.26
C LEU A 152 15.07 -0.99 -11.36
N ASN A 153 14.13 -1.22 -12.29
CA ASN A 153 14.32 -2.12 -13.44
C ASN A 153 14.50 -1.40 -14.77
N TYR A 154 14.65 -0.08 -14.77
CA TYR A 154 14.75 0.71 -16.00
C TYR A 154 15.94 0.29 -16.87
N GLU A 155 17.15 0.13 -16.32
CA GLU A 155 18.31 -0.29 -17.13
C GLU A 155 18.15 -1.70 -17.73
N GLU A 156 17.49 -2.63 -17.03
CA GLU A 156 17.25 -3.99 -17.53
C GLU A 156 16.15 -4.02 -18.60
N SER A 157 15.08 -3.26 -18.40
CA SER A 157 13.94 -3.22 -19.32
C SER A 157 14.22 -2.37 -20.58
N PHE A 158 15.17 -1.43 -20.49
CA PHE A 158 15.44 -0.46 -21.55
C PHE A 158 15.79 -1.08 -22.91
N PRO A 159 16.67 -2.09 -23.02
CA PRO A 159 17.01 -2.70 -24.31
C PRO A 159 15.79 -3.33 -25.01
N GLU A 160 14.92 -3.98 -24.25
CA GLU A 160 13.71 -4.58 -24.80
C GLU A 160 12.70 -3.51 -25.26
N LEU A 161 12.52 -2.46 -24.46
CA LEU A 161 11.70 -1.31 -24.84
C LEU A 161 12.22 -0.61 -26.10
N VAL A 162 13.55 -0.43 -26.23
CA VAL A 162 14.18 0.10 -27.45
C VAL A 162 13.86 -0.78 -28.64
N SER A 163 13.96 -2.10 -28.49
CA SER A 163 13.63 -3.08 -29.55
C SER A 163 12.16 -3.00 -29.96
N ARG A 164 11.23 -3.06 -29.00
CA ARG A 164 9.77 -2.98 -29.24
C ARG A 164 9.39 -1.65 -29.91
N MET A 165 9.90 -0.53 -29.42
CA MET A 165 9.64 0.78 -30.01
C MET A 165 10.23 0.93 -31.41
N SER A 166 11.45 0.41 -31.63
CA SER A 166 12.07 0.39 -32.96
C SER A 166 11.21 -0.38 -33.95
N ALA A 167 10.68 -1.54 -33.56
CA ALA A 167 9.80 -2.34 -34.42
C ALA A 167 8.48 -1.62 -34.76
N LEU A 168 7.89 -0.90 -33.80
CA LEU A 168 6.70 -0.06 -34.06
C LEU A 168 6.99 1.06 -35.06
N TYR A 169 8.09 1.80 -34.87
CA TYR A 169 8.51 2.84 -35.81
C TYR A 169 8.84 2.28 -37.19
N GLN A 170 9.51 1.14 -37.25
CA GLN A 170 9.81 0.47 -38.51
C GLN A 170 8.52 0.06 -39.23
N LYS A 171 7.53 -0.51 -38.52
CA LYS A 171 6.22 -0.83 -39.13
C LYS A 171 5.49 0.39 -39.65
N ALA A 172 5.56 1.52 -38.94
CA ALA A 172 4.97 2.76 -39.42
C ALA A 172 5.62 3.28 -40.72
N ILE A 173 6.90 2.98 -40.94
CA ILE A 173 7.62 3.31 -42.18
C ILE A 173 7.29 2.31 -43.30
N ASP A 174 7.32 1.01 -42.99
CA ASP A 174 7.14 -0.07 -43.97
C ASP A 174 5.73 -0.12 -44.54
N PHE A 175 4.73 0.31 -43.77
CA PHE A 175 3.32 0.38 -44.16
C PHE A 175 2.86 1.83 -44.26
N PRO A 176 3.30 2.60 -45.27
CA PRO A 176 2.87 3.99 -45.42
C PRO A 176 1.40 4.09 -45.82
N TYR A 177 0.78 5.22 -45.50
CA TYR A 177 -0.55 5.58 -46.00
C TYR A 177 -0.42 6.60 -47.14
N THR A 178 -1.46 6.72 -47.96
CA THR A 178 -1.56 7.78 -48.97
C THR A 178 -2.35 8.94 -48.39
N ASP A 179 -1.76 10.13 -48.37
CA ASP A 179 -2.40 11.34 -47.86
C ASP A 179 -3.40 11.97 -48.86
N GLU A 180 -3.98 13.12 -48.49
CA GLU A 180 -4.92 13.86 -49.33
C GLU A 180 -4.30 14.37 -50.64
N GLU A 181 -2.97 14.48 -50.70
CA GLU A 181 -2.19 14.97 -51.85
C GLU A 181 -1.75 13.83 -52.77
N GLY A 182 -2.09 12.57 -52.43
CA GLY A 182 -1.68 11.38 -53.17
C GLY A 182 -0.25 10.93 -52.85
N VAL A 183 0.39 11.51 -51.84
CA VAL A 183 1.77 11.23 -51.45
C VAL A 183 1.79 10.09 -50.41
N ARG A 184 2.68 9.13 -50.63
CA ARG A 184 2.93 8.05 -49.66
C ARG A 184 3.74 8.62 -48.49
N ARG A 185 3.17 8.57 -47.29
CA ARG A 185 3.84 9.02 -46.06
C ARG A 185 3.87 7.90 -45.02
N SER A 186 4.95 7.85 -44.24
CA SER A 186 5.02 6.98 -43.07
C SER A 186 3.92 7.35 -42.07
N LYS A 187 3.41 6.34 -41.36
CA LYS A 187 2.41 6.55 -40.32
C LYS A 187 3.02 7.24 -39.11
N PHE A 188 2.21 7.96 -38.36
CA PHE A 188 2.64 8.71 -37.21
C PHE A 188 2.39 7.92 -35.91
N ILE A 189 3.39 7.89 -35.03
CA ILE A 189 3.26 7.29 -33.69
C ILE A 189 3.55 8.37 -32.66
N ASN A 190 2.62 8.55 -31.73
CA ASN A 190 2.82 9.42 -30.56
C ASN A 190 3.02 8.57 -29.29
N LEU A 191 4.02 8.91 -28.49
CA LEU A 191 4.19 8.36 -27.15
C LEU A 191 3.37 9.15 -26.13
N ASP A 192 2.44 8.44 -25.49
CA ASP A 192 1.60 8.97 -24.42
C ASP A 192 2.32 8.87 -23.06
N MET A 193 2.10 9.87 -22.20
CA MET A 193 2.55 9.89 -20.81
C MET A 193 1.34 9.91 -19.87
N GLU A 194 1.41 9.17 -18.76
CA GLU A 194 0.32 9.09 -17.77
C GLU A 194 0.82 9.44 -16.36
N GLU A 195 1.66 8.58 -15.79
CA GLU A 195 2.15 8.69 -14.41
C GLU A 195 3.51 9.42 -14.35
N TYR A 196 3.74 10.17 -13.27
CA TYR A 196 4.99 10.92 -13.07
C TYR A 196 6.24 10.02 -13.17
N LYS A 197 6.18 8.83 -12.56
CA LYS A 197 7.27 7.85 -12.50
C LYS A 197 7.89 7.54 -13.87
N ASP A 198 7.07 7.51 -14.93
CA ASP A 198 7.46 7.08 -16.27
C ASP A 198 7.94 8.23 -17.17
N THR A 199 7.80 9.49 -16.73
CA THR A 199 7.97 10.68 -17.58
C THR A 199 9.39 10.77 -18.13
N HIS A 200 10.42 10.75 -17.26
CA HIS A 200 11.82 10.82 -17.66
C HIS A 200 12.26 9.61 -18.48
N PHE A 201 11.78 8.41 -18.10
CA PHE A 201 12.10 7.17 -18.79
C PHE A 201 11.54 7.13 -20.22
N THR A 202 10.30 7.61 -20.39
CA THR A 202 9.66 7.76 -21.71
C THR A 202 10.42 8.74 -22.61
N LEU A 203 10.86 9.88 -22.06
CA LEU A 203 11.68 10.85 -22.80
C LEU A 203 13.02 10.24 -23.25
N ARG A 204 13.71 9.53 -22.35
CA ARG A 204 14.97 8.84 -22.67
C ARG A 204 14.78 7.82 -23.79
N LEU A 205 13.73 7.00 -23.70
CA LEU A 205 13.39 6.00 -24.73
C LEU A 205 13.15 6.65 -26.09
N PHE A 206 12.33 7.71 -26.12
CA PHE A 206 12.00 8.44 -27.34
C PHE A 206 13.24 9.01 -28.05
N LYS A 207 14.09 9.72 -27.30
CA LYS A 207 15.35 10.29 -27.83
C LYS A 207 16.28 9.19 -28.33
N THR A 208 16.42 8.10 -27.56
CA THR A 208 17.33 7.00 -27.89
C THR A 208 16.93 6.30 -29.18
N VAL A 209 15.65 5.91 -29.30
CA VAL A 209 15.16 5.21 -30.50
C VAL A 209 15.26 6.13 -31.72
N LEU A 210 14.81 7.38 -31.63
CA LEU A 210 14.89 8.29 -32.77
C LEU A 210 16.32 8.64 -33.18
N SER A 211 17.30 8.54 -32.28
CA SER A 211 18.72 8.75 -32.62
C SER A 211 19.31 7.63 -33.48
N LEU A 212 18.63 6.48 -33.63
CA LEU A 212 19.10 5.40 -34.48
C LEU A 212 19.09 5.82 -35.97
N PRO A 213 20.12 5.48 -36.77
CA PRO A 213 20.27 5.96 -38.14
C PRO A 213 19.06 5.68 -39.05
N GLN A 214 18.42 4.52 -38.91
CA GLN A 214 17.24 4.13 -39.71
C GLN A 214 16.03 5.03 -39.45
N PHE A 215 15.95 5.69 -38.29
CA PHE A 215 14.86 6.59 -37.95
C PHE A 215 15.22 8.05 -38.16
N LYS A 216 16.40 8.40 -38.69
CA LYS A 216 16.84 9.80 -38.89
C LYS A 216 15.81 10.66 -39.62
N ASN A 217 15.16 10.11 -40.65
CA ASN A 217 14.17 10.80 -41.47
C ASN A 217 12.72 10.51 -41.05
N TYR A 218 12.51 9.80 -39.95
CA TYR A 218 11.19 9.52 -39.40
C TYR A 218 10.77 10.62 -38.41
N SER A 219 9.51 11.03 -38.48
CA SER A 219 8.90 11.98 -37.55
C SER A 219 7.94 11.24 -36.62
N ALA A 220 8.10 11.44 -35.31
CA ALA A 220 7.26 10.86 -34.27
C ALA A 220 6.90 11.90 -33.21
N GLY A 221 5.90 11.57 -32.38
CA GLY A 221 5.36 12.46 -31.35
C GLY A 221 5.62 11.97 -29.94
N ILE A 222 5.63 12.91 -28.99
CA ILE A 222 5.66 12.65 -27.55
C ILE A 222 4.78 13.67 -26.80
N VAL A 223 4.14 13.23 -25.72
CA VAL A 223 3.36 14.11 -24.83
C VAL A 223 4.27 14.91 -23.91
N VAL A 224 3.86 16.15 -23.62
CA VAL A 224 4.36 16.94 -22.48
C VAL A 224 3.16 17.43 -21.67
N GLN A 225 3.18 17.23 -20.35
CA GLN A 225 2.07 17.49 -19.44
C GLN A 225 2.30 18.78 -18.64
N ALA A 226 1.59 19.85 -18.96
CA ALA A 226 1.79 21.18 -18.38
C ALA A 226 1.46 21.29 -16.87
N TYR A 227 0.77 20.31 -16.29
CA TYR A 227 0.52 20.23 -14.85
C TYR A 227 1.77 19.92 -14.02
N LEU A 228 2.89 19.55 -14.65
CA LEU A 228 4.18 19.34 -13.99
C LEU A 228 5.02 20.62 -14.11
N PRO A 229 5.69 21.07 -13.04
CA PRO A 229 6.73 22.08 -13.15
C PRO A 229 7.84 21.68 -14.13
N ASP A 230 8.25 20.40 -14.09
CA ASP A 230 9.30 19.81 -14.94
C ASP A 230 9.03 19.95 -16.44
N ALA A 231 7.76 20.13 -16.85
CA ALA A 231 7.37 20.21 -18.26
C ALA A 231 8.18 21.23 -19.08
N TYR A 232 8.69 22.28 -18.41
CA TYR A 232 9.62 23.23 -19.00
C TYR A 232 10.95 22.59 -19.40
N ASP A 233 11.57 21.84 -18.50
CA ASP A 233 12.85 21.14 -18.73
C ASP A 233 12.67 20.01 -19.74
N PHE A 234 11.57 19.26 -19.66
CA PHE A 234 11.18 18.28 -20.69
C PHE A 234 11.09 18.92 -22.08
N GLN A 235 10.44 20.09 -22.20
CA GLN A 235 10.37 20.82 -23.45
C GLN A 235 11.75 21.32 -23.90
N THR A 236 12.59 21.78 -22.98
CA THR A 236 13.96 22.23 -23.28
C THR A 236 14.77 21.12 -23.92
N GLU A 237 14.79 19.94 -23.29
CA GLU A 237 15.51 18.77 -23.81
C GLU A 237 14.98 18.34 -25.20
N LEU A 238 13.67 18.42 -25.42
CA LEU A 238 13.06 18.10 -26.71
C LEU A 238 13.42 19.11 -27.80
N ILE A 239 13.42 20.41 -27.49
CA ILE A 239 13.81 21.46 -28.44
C ILE A 239 15.28 21.29 -28.82
N GLU A 240 16.17 21.07 -27.85
CA GLU A 240 17.60 20.86 -28.12
C GLU A 240 17.85 19.63 -28.98
N PHE A 241 17.19 18.52 -28.64
CA PHE A 241 17.25 17.29 -29.44
C PHE A 241 16.72 17.51 -30.87
N ALA A 242 15.59 18.20 -31.02
CA ALA A 242 15.00 18.52 -32.32
C ALA A 242 15.91 19.40 -33.17
N LYS A 243 16.51 20.44 -32.57
CA LYS A 243 17.45 21.35 -33.26
C LYS A 243 18.67 20.59 -33.76
N ALA A 244 19.30 19.78 -32.91
CA ALA A 244 20.45 18.96 -33.28
C ALA A 244 20.10 18.00 -34.42
N ARG A 245 18.99 17.26 -34.27
CA ARG A 245 18.49 16.31 -35.26
C ARG A 245 18.25 16.94 -36.63
N VAL A 246 17.58 18.10 -36.68
CA VAL A 246 17.30 18.81 -37.95
C VAL A 246 18.58 19.41 -38.54
N ALA A 247 19.48 19.94 -37.71
CA ALA A 247 20.78 20.45 -38.17
C ALA A 247 21.63 19.37 -38.86
N GLU A 248 21.50 18.12 -38.42
CA GLU A 248 22.14 16.96 -39.05
C GLU A 248 21.38 16.43 -40.29
N GLY A 249 20.30 17.09 -40.71
CA GLY A 249 19.47 16.70 -41.86
C GLY A 249 18.41 15.65 -41.56
N GLY A 250 18.07 15.42 -40.28
CA GLY A 250 16.96 14.56 -39.86
C GLY A 250 15.60 15.25 -39.91
N ALA A 251 14.53 14.47 -39.75
CA ALA A 251 13.15 14.96 -39.73
C ALA A 251 12.81 15.66 -38.39
N PRO A 252 11.94 16.68 -38.41
CA PRO A 252 11.42 17.29 -37.18
C PRO A 252 10.60 16.28 -36.38
N ILE A 253 10.44 16.55 -35.09
CA ILE A 253 9.62 15.76 -34.17
C ILE A 253 8.39 16.57 -33.74
N LYS A 254 7.43 15.94 -33.05
CA LYS A 254 6.24 16.62 -32.55
C LYS A 254 6.14 16.52 -31.02
N MET A 255 5.81 17.64 -30.39
CA MET A 255 5.36 17.68 -29.00
C MET A 255 3.84 17.86 -28.98
N ARG A 256 3.13 16.95 -28.32
CA ARG A 256 1.72 17.15 -28.01
C ARG A 256 1.60 17.71 -26.59
N LEU A 257 1.24 18.98 -26.49
CA LEU A 257 1.11 19.69 -25.22
C LEU A 257 -0.30 19.48 -24.65
N VAL A 258 -0.38 18.76 -23.53
CA VAL A 258 -1.61 18.53 -22.76
C VAL A 258 -1.50 19.24 -21.41
N LYS A 259 -2.64 19.43 -20.71
CA LYS A 259 -2.61 19.87 -19.31
C LYS A 259 -2.12 18.74 -18.40
N GLY A 260 -2.80 17.60 -18.41
CA GLY A 260 -2.48 16.42 -17.58
C GLY A 260 -3.77 15.63 -17.31
N CYS A 261 -3.65 14.33 -17.01
CA CYS A 261 -4.81 13.42 -16.92
C CYS A 261 -4.74 12.39 -15.77
N ASN A 262 -3.81 12.61 -14.83
CA ASN A 262 -3.57 11.71 -13.69
C ASN A 262 -3.50 12.48 -12.35
N LEU A 263 -4.01 13.72 -12.32
CA LEU A 263 -3.86 14.68 -11.21
C LEU A 263 -4.25 14.08 -9.85
N GLU A 264 -5.42 13.45 -9.76
CA GLU A 264 -5.90 12.93 -8.50
C GLU A 264 -5.06 11.72 -8.03
N MET A 265 -4.63 10.85 -8.94
CA MET A 265 -3.74 9.74 -8.61
C MET A 265 -2.37 10.20 -8.14
N GLU A 266 -1.76 11.20 -8.77
CA GLU A 266 -0.48 11.77 -8.31
C GLU A 266 -0.60 12.34 -6.89
N THR A 267 -1.75 12.95 -6.59
CA THR A 267 -2.06 13.48 -5.26
C THR A 267 -2.23 12.37 -4.23
N VAL A 268 -2.96 11.30 -4.57
CA VAL A 268 -3.13 10.12 -3.71
C VAL A 268 -1.77 9.46 -3.44
N ILE A 269 -0.97 9.19 -4.48
CA ILE A 269 0.35 8.56 -4.32
C ILE A 269 1.25 9.40 -3.42
N SER A 270 1.31 10.71 -3.64
CA SER A 270 2.11 11.63 -2.84
C SER A 270 1.66 11.66 -1.37
N SER A 271 0.35 11.70 -1.14
CA SER A 271 -0.25 11.63 0.21
C SER A 271 0.10 10.32 0.94
N LEU A 272 -0.05 9.18 0.27
CA LEU A 272 0.25 7.87 0.85
C LEU A 272 1.75 7.70 1.15
N ARG A 273 2.63 8.18 0.27
CA ARG A 273 4.09 8.06 0.43
C ARG A 273 4.73 9.14 1.29
N GLY A 274 4.00 10.20 1.64
CA GLY A 274 4.56 11.37 2.31
C GLY A 274 5.51 12.17 1.41
N TRP A 275 5.36 12.06 0.09
CA TRP A 275 6.17 12.78 -0.89
C TRP A 275 5.54 14.13 -1.25
N PRO A 276 6.33 15.12 -1.69
CA PRO A 276 5.79 16.35 -2.28
C PRO A 276 4.90 16.03 -3.48
N ASN A 277 3.81 16.77 -3.69
CA ASN A 277 2.97 16.53 -4.86
C ASN A 277 3.68 17.04 -6.14
N PRO A 278 3.95 16.22 -7.18
CA PRO A 278 4.71 16.66 -8.35
C PRO A 278 3.93 17.62 -9.26
N ILE A 279 2.60 17.69 -9.09
CA ILE A 279 1.74 18.57 -9.89
C ILE A 279 1.65 19.98 -9.30
N ARG A 280 1.29 20.95 -10.16
CA ARG A 280 0.98 22.32 -9.76
C ARG A 280 -0.19 22.36 -8.75
N PRO A 281 -0.15 23.27 -7.76
CA PRO A 281 -1.12 23.31 -6.66
C PRO A 281 -2.50 23.85 -7.07
N SER A 282 -2.62 24.54 -8.21
CA SER A 282 -3.89 25.12 -8.68
C SER A 282 -4.07 24.94 -10.18
N LYS A 283 -5.33 24.99 -10.62
CA LYS A 283 -5.67 24.96 -12.04
C LYS A 283 -5.11 26.17 -12.78
N GLU A 284 -5.15 27.35 -12.19
CA GLU A 284 -4.63 28.59 -12.76
C GLU A 284 -3.13 28.47 -13.05
N GLU A 285 -2.35 27.84 -12.15
CA GLU A 285 -0.93 27.56 -12.39
C GLU A 285 -0.70 26.53 -13.50
N VAL A 286 -1.54 25.50 -13.61
CA VAL A 286 -1.49 24.55 -14.75
C VAL A 286 -1.74 25.28 -16.07
N ASP A 287 -2.78 26.13 -16.11
CA ASP A 287 -3.15 26.88 -17.29
C ASP A 287 -2.07 27.91 -17.65
N ALA A 288 -1.48 28.58 -16.67
CA ALA A 288 -0.36 29.49 -16.85
C ALA A 288 0.88 28.80 -17.42
N ASN A 289 1.26 27.64 -16.86
CA ASN A 289 2.38 26.85 -17.37
C ASN A 289 2.09 26.35 -18.80
N TYR A 290 0.85 25.96 -19.09
CA TYR A 290 0.42 25.59 -20.45
C TYR A 290 0.61 26.74 -21.44
N LEU A 291 0.20 27.96 -21.07
CA LEU A 291 0.38 29.15 -21.91
C LEU A 291 1.86 29.49 -22.13
N HIS A 292 2.68 29.37 -21.09
CA HIS A 292 4.12 29.63 -21.16
C HIS A 292 4.82 28.64 -22.13
N LEU A 293 4.58 27.34 -21.96
CA LEU A 293 5.12 26.29 -22.83
C LEU A 293 4.62 26.42 -24.28
N LEU A 294 3.35 26.79 -24.45
CA LEU A 294 2.74 27.00 -25.75
C LEU A 294 3.38 28.16 -26.51
N GLU A 295 3.59 29.31 -25.84
CA GLU A 295 4.25 30.46 -26.45
C GLU A 295 5.68 30.13 -26.87
N ARG A 296 6.43 29.45 -26.00
CA ARG A 296 7.79 29.00 -26.29
C ARG A 296 7.84 28.01 -27.46
N ALA A 297 6.88 27.09 -27.57
CA ALA A 297 6.79 26.15 -28.68
C ALA A 297 6.49 26.84 -30.02
N LEU A 298 5.69 27.91 -30.01
CA LEU A 298 5.26 28.63 -31.21
C LEU A 298 6.27 29.65 -31.73
N MET A 299 7.37 29.89 -31.00
CA MET A 299 8.49 30.69 -31.51
C MET A 299 9.02 30.10 -32.82
N PRO A 300 9.27 30.90 -33.89
CA PRO A 300 9.59 30.40 -35.23
C PRO A 300 10.72 29.37 -35.30
N GLU A 301 11.79 29.58 -34.54
CA GLU A 301 12.96 28.71 -34.47
C GLU A 301 12.70 27.38 -33.77
N ASN A 302 11.71 27.32 -32.87
CA ASN A 302 11.32 26.12 -32.16
C ASN A 302 10.25 25.34 -32.95
N ALA A 303 9.21 26.04 -33.43
CA ALA A 303 8.10 25.44 -34.16
C ALA A 303 8.55 24.68 -35.42
N ARG A 304 9.60 25.16 -36.11
CA ARG A 304 10.16 24.52 -37.32
C ARG A 304 10.77 23.15 -37.09
N VAL A 305 11.29 22.89 -35.88
CA VAL A 305 12.00 21.65 -35.55
C VAL A 305 11.20 20.75 -34.61
N LEU A 306 10.37 21.36 -33.77
CA LEU A 306 9.47 20.73 -32.81
C LEU A 306 8.04 21.17 -33.11
N HIS A 307 7.34 20.42 -33.95
CA HIS A 307 5.94 20.69 -34.29
C HIS A 307 5.06 20.60 -33.04
N LEU A 308 3.99 21.39 -32.99
CA LEU A 308 3.12 21.49 -31.81
C LEU A 308 1.74 20.87 -32.05
N GLY A 309 1.36 19.89 -31.23
CA GLY A 309 -0.02 19.47 -31.02
C GLY A 309 -0.63 20.22 -29.85
N VAL A 310 -1.53 21.19 -30.11
CA VAL A 310 -2.26 21.92 -29.07
C VAL A 310 -3.45 21.06 -28.62
N ALA A 311 -3.23 20.23 -27.59
CA ALA A 311 -4.25 19.34 -27.07
C ALA A 311 -5.07 19.99 -25.95
N SER A 312 -6.21 20.58 -26.30
CA SER A 312 -7.08 21.28 -25.35
C SER A 312 -8.51 21.39 -25.85
N HIS A 313 -9.46 21.43 -24.92
CA HIS A 313 -10.84 21.84 -25.18
C HIS A 313 -11.15 23.25 -24.64
N ASN A 314 -10.20 23.90 -23.97
CA ASN A 314 -10.40 25.27 -23.47
C ASN A 314 -10.34 26.26 -24.64
N LEU A 315 -11.46 26.92 -24.93
CA LEU A 315 -11.60 27.88 -26.02
C LEU A 315 -10.58 29.03 -25.93
N PHE A 316 -10.28 29.52 -24.72
CA PHE A 316 -9.30 30.59 -24.52
C PHE A 316 -7.89 30.15 -24.88
N SER A 317 -7.47 28.94 -24.46
CA SER A 317 -6.18 28.37 -24.83
C SER A 317 -6.06 28.14 -26.35
N ILE A 318 -7.14 27.65 -26.98
CA ILE A 318 -7.21 27.42 -28.42
C ILE A 318 -7.11 28.75 -29.19
N ALA A 319 -7.88 29.77 -28.77
CA ALA A 319 -7.89 31.08 -29.39
C ALA A 319 -6.52 31.77 -29.25
N TYR A 320 -5.91 31.69 -28.07
CA TYR A 320 -4.57 32.21 -27.82
C TYR A 320 -3.54 31.56 -28.75
N ALA A 321 -3.55 30.23 -28.87
CA ALA A 321 -2.66 29.50 -29.78
C ALA A 321 -2.87 29.88 -31.25
N TYR A 322 -4.12 30.00 -31.69
CA TYR A 322 -4.45 30.45 -33.04
C TYR A 322 -3.88 31.84 -33.34
N LEU A 323 -4.16 32.83 -32.48
CA LEU A 323 -3.69 34.20 -32.65
C LEU A 323 -2.17 34.30 -32.60
N LEU A 324 -1.54 33.54 -31.70
CA LEU A 324 -0.09 33.53 -31.53
C LEU A 324 0.62 32.90 -32.73
N ALA A 325 0.09 31.79 -33.26
CA ALA A 325 0.63 31.15 -34.46
C ALA A 325 0.52 32.05 -35.71
N GLN A 326 -0.56 32.85 -35.83
CA GLN A 326 -0.68 33.85 -36.89
C GLN A 326 0.35 34.98 -36.71
N LYS A 327 0.50 35.48 -35.48
CA LYS A 327 1.49 36.52 -35.14
C LYS A 327 2.92 36.08 -35.45
N TYR A 328 3.28 34.84 -35.17
CA TYR A 328 4.62 34.30 -35.42
C TYR A 328 4.81 33.66 -36.80
N GLY A 329 3.74 33.52 -37.60
CA GLY A 329 3.81 32.84 -38.90
C GLY A 329 4.13 31.36 -38.78
N THR A 330 3.71 30.70 -37.70
CA THR A 330 4.05 29.29 -37.37
C THR A 330 2.86 28.34 -37.47
N ALA A 331 1.73 28.78 -38.04
CA ALA A 331 0.51 27.98 -38.15
C ALA A 331 0.69 26.64 -38.89
N GLU A 332 1.64 26.54 -39.83
CA GLU A 332 1.89 25.29 -40.58
C GLU A 332 2.51 24.16 -39.73
N TYR A 333 3.21 24.52 -38.65
CA TYR A 333 3.88 23.58 -37.73
C TYR A 333 2.98 23.18 -36.55
N MET A 334 1.73 23.63 -36.54
CA MET A 334 0.78 23.43 -35.45
C MET A 334 -0.43 22.61 -35.90
N THR A 335 -0.93 21.75 -35.02
CA THR A 335 -2.23 21.08 -35.16
C THR A 335 -3.04 21.23 -33.87
N PHE A 336 -4.35 21.45 -33.98
CA PHE A 336 -5.25 21.36 -32.84
C PHE A 336 -5.62 19.90 -32.60
N GLU A 337 -5.43 19.42 -31.37
CA GLU A 337 -5.78 18.06 -30.98
C GLU A 337 -6.92 18.09 -29.95
N MET A 338 -7.96 17.28 -30.17
CA MET A 338 -9.17 17.27 -29.35
C MET A 338 -9.70 15.84 -29.17
N LEU A 339 -10.52 15.57 -28.15
CA LEU A 339 -11.17 14.27 -28.00
C LEU A 339 -12.33 14.10 -29.00
N GLU A 340 -12.40 12.93 -29.63
CA GLU A 340 -13.52 12.52 -30.48
C GLU A 340 -14.83 12.49 -29.66
N GLY A 341 -15.93 12.98 -30.24
CA GLY A 341 -17.26 12.92 -29.65
C GLY A 341 -17.56 13.89 -28.51
N MET A 342 -16.57 14.62 -27.96
CA MET A 342 -16.77 15.50 -26.79
C MET A 342 -17.27 16.90 -27.15
N ALA A 343 -16.42 17.72 -27.77
CA ALA A 343 -16.72 19.14 -28.06
C ALA A 343 -16.80 19.41 -29.57
N ASN A 344 -17.75 18.78 -30.24
CA ASN A 344 -17.84 18.80 -31.71
C ASN A 344 -17.94 20.19 -32.34
N HIS A 345 -18.45 21.17 -31.61
CA HIS A 345 -18.55 22.55 -32.08
C HIS A 345 -17.19 23.25 -32.17
N LEU A 346 -16.25 22.95 -31.26
CA LEU A 346 -14.93 23.58 -31.23
C LEU A 346 -14.09 23.20 -32.44
N TRP A 347 -13.96 21.89 -32.70
CA TRP A 347 -13.13 21.45 -33.82
C TRP A 347 -13.71 21.88 -35.17
N ARG A 348 -15.05 21.90 -35.32
CA ARG A 348 -15.71 22.43 -36.52
C ARG A 348 -15.38 23.89 -36.75
N ALA A 349 -15.40 24.71 -35.69
CA ALA A 349 -15.01 26.11 -35.78
C ALA A 349 -13.54 26.26 -36.22
N GLN A 350 -12.64 25.43 -35.69
CA GLN A 350 -11.23 25.43 -36.12
C GLN A 350 -11.06 25.00 -37.58
N SER A 351 -11.80 23.99 -38.04
CA SER A 351 -11.80 23.58 -39.45
C SER A 351 -12.33 24.69 -40.37
N MET A 352 -13.35 25.45 -39.96
CA MET A 352 -13.86 26.60 -40.71
C MET A 352 -12.81 27.73 -40.84
N LEU A 353 -11.92 27.85 -39.87
CA LEU A 353 -10.77 28.78 -39.91
C LEU A 353 -9.60 28.25 -40.76
N GLY A 354 -9.74 27.06 -41.38
CA GLY A 354 -8.70 26.43 -42.19
C GLY A 354 -7.60 25.74 -41.38
N ASN A 355 -7.78 25.59 -40.06
CA ASN A 355 -6.77 24.98 -39.20
C ASN A 355 -6.80 23.45 -39.28
N ARG A 356 -5.62 22.82 -39.13
CA ARG A 356 -5.48 21.37 -39.07
C ARG A 356 -5.97 20.84 -37.72
N VAL A 357 -6.88 19.87 -37.75
CA VAL A 357 -7.47 19.24 -36.57
C VAL A 357 -7.16 17.74 -36.58
N ILE A 358 -6.78 17.21 -35.42
CA ILE A 358 -6.67 15.77 -35.16
C ILE A 358 -7.57 15.42 -33.98
N LEU A 359 -8.43 14.41 -34.14
CA LEU A 359 -9.25 13.91 -33.05
C LEU A 359 -8.62 12.64 -32.46
N TYR A 360 -8.52 12.59 -31.14
CA TYR A 360 -8.11 11.42 -30.39
C TYR A 360 -9.28 10.45 -30.29
N THR A 361 -9.14 9.32 -30.95
CA THR A 361 -10.21 8.37 -31.27
C THR A 361 -9.96 7.07 -30.51
N PRO A 362 -10.54 6.91 -29.31
CA PRO A 362 -10.39 5.68 -28.56
C PRO A 362 -11.22 4.58 -29.22
N VAL A 363 -10.57 3.45 -29.50
CA VAL A 363 -11.18 2.29 -30.14
C VAL A 363 -11.09 1.09 -29.21
N VAL A 364 -12.13 0.25 -29.21
CA VAL A 364 -12.13 -0.99 -28.43
C VAL A 364 -12.93 -2.08 -29.14
N LYS A 365 -12.44 -3.32 -29.06
CA LYS A 365 -13.20 -4.52 -29.41
C LYS A 365 -14.46 -4.64 -28.54
N ASN A 366 -15.51 -5.26 -29.08
CA ASN A 366 -16.77 -5.44 -28.35
C ASN A 366 -16.60 -6.23 -27.05
N GLU A 367 -15.71 -7.21 -27.03
CA GLU A 367 -15.42 -8.05 -25.87
C GLU A 367 -14.78 -7.28 -24.71
N HIS A 368 -13.98 -6.25 -25.01
CA HIS A 368 -13.31 -5.40 -24.01
C HIS A 368 -14.03 -4.09 -23.75
N PHE A 369 -15.24 -3.89 -24.27
CA PHE A 369 -15.97 -2.63 -24.12
C PHE A 369 -16.15 -2.22 -22.65
N LEU A 370 -16.44 -3.18 -21.76
CA LEU A 370 -16.58 -2.91 -20.34
C LEU A 370 -15.27 -2.41 -19.72
N ASN A 371 -14.12 -2.93 -20.15
CA ASN A 371 -12.81 -2.49 -19.66
C ASN A 371 -12.54 -1.02 -20.02
N ALA A 372 -13.02 -0.57 -21.19
CA ALA A 372 -12.92 0.82 -21.64
C ALA A 372 -13.86 1.79 -20.90
N VAL A 373 -14.77 1.29 -20.05
CA VAL A 373 -15.65 2.14 -19.24
C VAL A 373 -14.87 2.85 -18.12
N SER A 374 -13.83 2.23 -17.56
CA SER A 374 -12.91 2.88 -16.61
C SER A 374 -12.26 4.14 -17.20
N TYR A 375 -11.86 4.05 -18.48
CA TYR A 375 -11.36 5.19 -19.27
C TYR A 375 -12.43 6.29 -19.40
N LEU A 376 -13.70 5.94 -19.66
CA LEU A 376 -14.78 6.92 -19.71
C LEU A 376 -15.02 7.61 -18.37
N VAL A 377 -14.97 6.87 -17.26
CA VAL A 377 -15.18 7.43 -15.92
C VAL A 377 -14.10 8.48 -15.62
N ARG A 378 -12.82 8.16 -15.84
CA ARG A 378 -11.71 9.12 -15.70
C ARG A 378 -11.91 10.35 -16.59
N ARG A 379 -12.21 10.15 -17.87
CA ARG A 379 -12.48 11.24 -18.82
C ARG A 379 -13.70 12.07 -18.43
N MET A 380 -14.73 11.47 -17.85
CA MET A 380 -15.89 12.20 -17.36
C MET A 380 -15.54 13.04 -16.14
N ASP A 381 -14.82 12.49 -15.17
CA ASP A 381 -14.43 13.23 -13.97
C ASP A 381 -13.50 14.40 -14.30
N GLU A 382 -12.46 14.17 -15.10
CA GLU A 382 -11.57 15.20 -15.61
C GLU A 382 -12.36 16.39 -16.20
N ASN A 383 -13.38 16.10 -17.01
CA ASN A 383 -14.11 17.10 -17.79
C ASN A 383 -15.34 17.71 -17.09
N THR A 384 -15.66 17.25 -15.87
CA THR A 384 -16.82 17.73 -15.10
C THR A 384 -16.45 18.34 -13.74
N ALA A 385 -15.16 18.56 -13.49
CA ALA A 385 -14.72 19.32 -12.32
C ALA A 385 -15.28 20.76 -12.36
N PRO A 386 -15.62 21.38 -11.20
CA PRO A 386 -16.29 22.69 -11.17
C PRO A 386 -15.51 23.81 -11.87
N ASP A 387 -14.19 23.71 -11.85
CA ASP A 387 -13.23 24.63 -12.43
C ASP A 387 -12.84 24.24 -13.87
N ASN A 388 -13.25 23.08 -14.40
CA ASN A 388 -12.95 22.68 -15.78
C ASN A 388 -13.78 23.47 -16.81
N PHE A 389 -13.16 23.84 -17.92
CA PHE A 389 -13.82 24.53 -19.04
C PHE A 389 -15.02 23.76 -19.60
N LEU A 390 -14.92 22.43 -19.77
CA LEU A 390 -15.97 21.64 -20.41
C LEU A 390 -17.28 21.63 -19.62
N THR A 391 -17.20 21.76 -18.29
CA THR A 391 -18.34 21.95 -17.38
C THR A 391 -19.20 23.15 -17.79
N HIS A 392 -18.58 24.23 -18.24
CA HIS A 392 -19.20 25.52 -18.58
C HIS A 392 -19.40 25.73 -20.09
N SER A 393 -18.86 24.83 -20.91
CA SER A 393 -18.82 25.00 -22.38
C SER A 393 -20.18 24.93 -23.07
N PHE A 394 -21.15 24.21 -22.49
CA PHE A 394 -22.46 23.99 -23.12
C PHE A 394 -23.28 25.29 -23.09
N ASN A 395 -23.55 25.85 -24.29
CA ASN A 395 -24.22 27.15 -24.47
C ASN A 395 -23.44 28.34 -23.89
N LEU A 396 -22.11 28.26 -23.83
CA LEU A 396 -21.27 29.38 -23.44
C LEU A 396 -21.53 30.61 -24.33
N ARG A 397 -21.83 31.76 -23.72
CA ARG A 397 -22.12 33.03 -24.40
C ARG A 397 -21.32 34.17 -23.77
N PRO A 398 -20.85 35.16 -24.55
CA PRO A 398 -20.24 36.36 -23.99
C PRO A 398 -21.17 37.07 -23.01
N ASN A 399 -20.59 37.72 -21.98
CA ASN A 399 -21.29 38.47 -20.93
C ASN A 399 -22.23 37.62 -20.05
N THR A 400 -21.96 36.32 -19.91
CA THR A 400 -22.59 35.48 -18.87
C THR A 400 -21.62 35.24 -17.73
N LYS A 401 -22.13 34.83 -16.56
CA LYS A 401 -21.30 34.54 -15.39
C LYS A 401 -20.23 33.48 -15.68
N GLU A 402 -20.60 32.46 -16.45
CA GLU A 402 -19.71 31.38 -16.85
C GLU A 402 -18.61 31.87 -17.79
N TRP A 403 -18.92 32.78 -18.71
CA TRP A 403 -17.93 33.42 -19.57
C TRP A 403 -16.98 34.30 -18.77
N ASP A 404 -17.51 35.15 -17.89
CA ASP A 404 -16.70 36.07 -17.07
C ASP A 404 -15.76 35.29 -16.14
N PHE A 405 -16.25 34.18 -15.56
CA PHE A 405 -15.44 33.25 -14.77
C PHE A 405 -14.28 32.66 -15.58
N LEU A 406 -14.57 32.07 -16.75
CA LEU A 406 -13.53 31.45 -17.58
C LEU A 406 -12.56 32.49 -18.18
N SER A 407 -13.04 33.68 -18.54
CA SER A 407 -12.21 34.80 -19.02
C SER A 407 -11.26 35.25 -17.93
N LYS A 408 -11.78 35.45 -16.70
CA LYS A 408 -10.97 35.85 -15.55
C LYS A 408 -9.90 34.80 -15.23
N GLN A 409 -10.26 33.52 -15.23
CA GLN A 409 -9.31 32.42 -15.05
C GLN A 409 -8.18 32.46 -16.11
N PHE A 410 -8.51 32.72 -17.38
CA PHE A 410 -7.50 32.87 -18.43
C PHE A 410 -6.62 34.11 -18.22
N GLU A 411 -7.20 35.25 -17.86
CA GLU A 411 -6.46 36.49 -17.59
C GLU A 411 -5.48 36.33 -16.41
N ASP A 412 -5.93 35.67 -15.34
CA ASP A 412 -5.10 35.39 -14.17
C ASP A 412 -3.95 34.45 -14.52
N ALA A 413 -4.24 33.36 -15.27
CA ALA A 413 -3.22 32.45 -15.77
C ALA A 413 -2.21 33.17 -16.69
N TYR A 414 -2.69 34.04 -17.58
CA TYR A 414 -1.84 34.83 -18.48
C TYR A 414 -0.92 35.79 -17.71
N ALA A 415 -1.43 36.45 -16.66
CA ALA A 415 -0.67 37.39 -15.85
C ALA A 415 0.49 36.72 -15.09
N MET A 416 0.35 35.45 -14.71
CA MET A 416 1.37 34.71 -13.94
C MET A 416 2.29 33.82 -14.79
N LYS A 417 1.99 33.60 -16.08
CA LYS A 417 2.68 32.59 -16.93
C LYS A 417 4.21 32.70 -16.96
N ASP A 418 4.75 33.91 -16.86
CA ASP A 418 6.19 34.19 -16.94
C ASP A 418 6.88 34.29 -15.56
N GLN A 419 6.14 34.06 -14.47
CA GLN A 419 6.62 34.17 -13.08
C GLN A 419 6.63 32.82 -12.35
N LEU A 420 6.21 31.74 -13.01
CA LEU A 420 6.16 30.41 -12.40
C LEU A 420 7.57 29.84 -12.19
N SER A 421 7.79 29.18 -11.05
CA SER A 421 8.95 28.31 -10.89
C SER A 421 8.82 27.08 -11.80
N HIS A 422 9.89 26.65 -12.46
CA HIS A 422 9.92 25.41 -13.24
C HIS A 422 10.55 24.25 -12.48
N VAL A 423 11.01 24.49 -11.25
CA VAL A 423 11.65 23.46 -10.41
C VAL A 423 10.59 22.53 -9.83
N SER A 424 10.74 21.23 -10.05
CA SER A 424 9.87 20.24 -9.40
C SER A 424 10.07 20.19 -7.89
N PRO A 425 8.99 19.97 -7.13
CA PRO A 425 9.10 19.76 -5.70
C PRO A 425 9.70 18.38 -5.34
N ARG A 426 9.79 17.44 -6.29
CA ARG A 426 10.44 16.12 -6.11
C ARG A 426 11.96 16.25 -6.19
N THR A 427 12.58 16.54 -5.04
CA THR A 427 14.02 16.86 -4.94
C THR A 427 14.81 15.91 -4.05
N GLN A 428 14.21 14.79 -3.60
CA GLN A 428 14.88 13.86 -2.70
C GLN A 428 16.17 13.33 -3.32
N ASN A 429 17.27 13.37 -2.57
CA ASN A 429 18.56 12.86 -2.99
C ASN A 429 19.23 12.10 -1.83
N ARG A 430 19.19 10.77 -1.88
CA ARG A 430 19.77 9.89 -0.87
C ARG A 430 21.31 9.83 -0.91
N ASN A 431 21.96 10.45 -1.90
CA ASN A 431 23.43 10.61 -1.89
C ASN A 431 23.90 11.78 -1.01
N LEU A 432 22.98 12.66 -0.58
CA LEU A 432 23.30 13.73 0.35
C LEU A 432 23.09 13.24 1.80
N PRO A 433 23.82 13.82 2.78
CA PRO A 433 23.58 13.54 4.19
C PRO A 433 22.12 13.73 4.58
N TYR A 434 21.61 12.87 5.48
CA TYR A 434 20.24 13.00 5.94
C TYR A 434 20.01 14.34 6.64
N THR A 435 18.87 14.98 6.36
CA THR A 435 18.48 16.23 7.06
C THR A 435 17.77 15.86 8.37
N PRO A 436 18.35 16.13 9.55
CA PRO A 436 17.77 15.70 10.81
C PRO A 436 16.40 16.32 11.08
N VAL A 437 15.48 15.51 11.62
CA VAL A 437 14.15 15.96 12.04
C VAL A 437 14.17 16.24 13.55
N PRO A 438 13.76 17.44 14.00
CA PRO A 438 13.74 17.75 15.44
C PRO A 438 12.62 16.99 16.17
N PRO A 439 12.74 16.81 17.50
CA PRO A 439 11.66 16.27 18.34
C PRO A 439 10.32 16.99 18.12
N ALA A 440 9.23 16.24 18.10
CA ALA A 440 7.89 16.76 17.87
C ALA A 440 6.83 15.97 18.65
N ASP A 441 5.71 16.61 18.98
CA ASP A 441 4.60 15.98 19.71
C ASP A 441 3.59 15.26 18.79
N VAL A 442 3.80 15.34 17.47
CA VAL A 442 2.98 14.67 16.45
C VAL A 442 3.88 13.93 15.49
N LEU A 443 3.60 12.64 15.29
CA LEU A 443 4.33 11.82 14.33
C LEU A 443 4.03 12.29 12.90
N LYS A 444 5.09 12.59 12.16
CA LYS A 444 5.09 12.59 10.70
C LYS A 444 5.89 11.37 10.27
N ASN A 445 5.23 10.45 9.56
CA ASN A 445 5.89 9.24 9.07
C ASN A 445 7.06 9.61 8.15
N GLU A 446 8.16 8.86 8.25
CA GLU A 446 9.33 8.97 7.39
C GLU A 446 8.95 8.62 5.95
N PRO A 447 9.22 9.49 4.96
CA PRO A 447 8.97 9.16 3.57
C PRO A 447 9.96 8.11 3.06
N ASP A 448 9.42 7.15 2.32
CA ASP A 448 10.20 6.17 1.57
C ASP A 448 11.10 6.84 0.53
N THR A 449 12.07 6.10 0.01
CA THR A 449 12.91 6.56 -1.09
C THR A 449 12.08 6.67 -2.38
N ASP A 450 12.12 7.86 -2.99
CA ASP A 450 11.53 8.14 -4.29
C ASP A 450 12.49 7.65 -5.39
N PHE A 451 12.35 6.38 -5.78
CA PHE A 451 13.22 5.77 -6.78
C PHE A 451 13.01 6.33 -8.19
N ASP A 452 11.93 7.09 -8.44
CA ASP A 452 11.67 7.71 -9.74
C ASP A 452 12.74 8.76 -10.08
N LEU A 453 13.45 9.26 -9.06
CA LEU A 453 14.54 10.20 -9.19
C LEU A 453 15.88 9.50 -9.52
N PRO A 454 16.57 9.88 -10.63
CA PRO A 454 17.80 9.21 -11.08
C PRO A 454 18.91 9.14 -10.03
N GLN A 455 19.06 10.17 -9.21
CA GLN A 455 20.05 10.20 -8.13
C GLN A 455 19.82 9.07 -7.10
N ASN A 456 18.57 8.69 -6.84
CA ASN A 456 18.26 7.63 -5.89
C ASN A 456 18.50 6.24 -6.51
N GLN A 457 18.39 6.11 -7.83
CA GLN A 457 18.79 4.89 -8.55
C GLN A 457 20.31 4.70 -8.49
N GLU A 458 21.09 5.79 -8.66
CA GLU A 458 22.54 5.76 -8.51
C GLU A 458 22.96 5.41 -7.08
N TRP A 459 22.27 5.97 -6.09
CA TRP A 459 22.48 5.63 -4.69
C TRP A 459 22.35 4.11 -4.44
N VAL A 460 21.36 3.43 -5.04
CA VAL A 460 21.23 1.97 -4.95
C VAL A 460 22.43 1.23 -5.55
N ARG A 461 22.99 1.71 -6.68
CA ARG A 461 24.20 1.13 -7.27
C ARG A 461 25.40 1.26 -6.33
N SER A 462 25.49 2.39 -5.61
CA SER A 462 26.55 2.59 -4.60
C SER A 462 26.42 1.61 -3.42
N ILE A 463 25.18 1.29 -2.99
CA ILE A 463 24.91 0.28 -1.95
C ILE A 463 25.43 -1.08 -2.42
N PHE A 464 25.07 -1.49 -3.65
CA PHE A 464 25.52 -2.78 -4.20
C PHE A 464 27.04 -2.84 -4.35
N SER A 465 27.67 -1.76 -4.80
CA SER A 465 29.13 -1.68 -4.92
C SER A 465 29.84 -1.83 -3.57
N LYS A 466 29.21 -1.38 -2.47
CA LYS A 466 29.75 -1.51 -1.11
C LYS A 466 29.52 -2.90 -0.50
N TRP A 467 28.33 -3.46 -0.70
CA TRP A 467 27.84 -4.62 0.05
C TRP A 467 27.92 -5.95 -0.70
N LYS A 468 27.97 -5.96 -2.03
CA LYS A 468 28.19 -7.19 -2.81
C LYS A 468 29.67 -7.53 -2.83
N LYS A 469 30.08 -8.43 -1.94
CA LYS A 469 31.47 -8.91 -1.82
C LYS A 469 31.78 -9.97 -2.87
N ASP A 470 33.04 -10.04 -3.31
CA ASP A 470 33.54 -11.03 -4.29
C ASP A 470 34.18 -12.27 -3.65
N GLY A 471 34.20 -12.35 -2.31
CA GLY A 471 34.78 -13.45 -1.54
C GLY A 471 36.30 -13.37 -1.34
N THR A 472 36.98 -12.33 -1.83
CA THR A 472 38.43 -12.15 -1.64
C THR A 472 38.80 -11.44 -0.34
N GLU A 473 37.86 -10.70 0.24
CA GLU A 473 38.01 -9.97 1.50
C GLU A 473 37.93 -10.91 2.71
N GLN A 474 38.68 -10.61 3.78
CA GLN A 474 38.48 -11.30 5.05
C GLN A 474 37.17 -10.83 5.71
N PRO A 475 36.31 -11.75 6.17
CA PRO A 475 35.05 -11.38 6.83
C PRO A 475 35.29 -10.52 8.09
N GLU A 476 34.52 -9.45 8.25
CA GLU A 476 34.55 -8.64 9.48
C GLU A 476 34.10 -9.49 10.68
N ILE A 477 34.81 -9.39 11.80
CA ILE A 477 34.43 -10.05 13.05
C ILE A 477 33.66 -9.05 13.92
N ILE A 478 32.35 -9.27 14.04
CA ILE A 478 31.48 -8.55 14.97
C ILE A 478 31.69 -9.13 16.38
N PRO A 479 32.14 -8.32 17.36
CA PRO A 479 32.39 -8.81 18.71
C PRO A 479 31.09 -8.99 19.50
N LEU A 480 31.17 -9.78 20.58
CA LEU A 480 30.11 -9.86 21.58
C LEU A 480 30.15 -8.61 22.45
N GLN A 481 28.99 -8.00 22.69
CA GLN A 481 28.83 -6.91 23.65
C GLN A 481 28.57 -7.45 25.06
N ILE A 482 29.24 -6.90 26.06
CA ILE A 482 28.96 -7.12 27.49
C ILE A 482 28.98 -5.76 28.19
N GLY A 483 27.80 -5.14 28.37
CA GLY A 483 27.71 -3.74 28.77
C GLY A 483 28.40 -2.82 27.76
N ALA A 484 29.31 -1.97 28.23
CA ALA A 484 30.15 -1.12 27.38
C ALA A 484 31.36 -1.83 26.76
N GLU A 485 31.74 -3.01 27.25
CA GLU A 485 32.87 -3.79 26.75
C GLU A 485 32.49 -4.62 25.53
N THR A 486 33.48 -4.95 24.70
CA THR A 486 33.35 -5.89 23.59
C THR A 486 34.41 -6.99 23.67
N VAL A 487 34.03 -8.22 23.33
CA VAL A 487 34.89 -9.40 23.39
C VAL A 487 34.75 -10.20 22.09
N VAL A 488 35.86 -10.56 21.47
CA VAL A 488 35.86 -11.52 20.35
C VAL A 488 35.91 -12.93 20.94
N CYS A 489 34.86 -13.71 20.72
CA CYS A 489 34.76 -15.08 21.22
C CYS A 489 35.36 -16.09 20.23
N GLU A 490 35.79 -17.25 20.73
CA GLU A 490 36.17 -18.37 19.85
C GLU A 490 34.97 -18.89 19.05
N SER A 491 33.81 -19.04 19.72
CA SER A 491 32.55 -19.42 19.08
C SER A 491 31.99 -18.26 18.28
N ARG A 492 31.98 -18.40 16.95
CA ARG A 492 31.48 -17.39 16.01
C ARG A 492 30.46 -18.02 15.06
N TYR A 493 29.48 -17.23 14.65
CA TYR A 493 28.49 -17.60 13.64
C TYR A 493 28.79 -16.88 12.33
N PRO A 494 29.03 -17.58 11.22
CA PRO A 494 29.28 -16.97 9.92
C PRO A 494 27.97 -16.55 9.24
N TYR A 495 28.02 -15.44 8.51
CA TYR A 495 26.91 -14.92 7.69
C TYR A 495 27.29 -14.97 6.22
N THR A 496 26.63 -15.86 5.48
CA THR A 496 26.88 -16.08 4.05
C THR A 496 25.79 -15.46 3.19
N ASP A 497 26.17 -15.05 1.99
CA ASP A 497 25.26 -14.52 0.98
C ASP A 497 24.60 -15.65 0.17
N ARG A 498 23.29 -15.82 0.36
CA ARG A 498 22.48 -16.85 -0.32
C ARG A 498 22.34 -16.62 -1.82
N CYS A 499 22.51 -15.38 -2.28
CA CYS A 499 22.50 -15.04 -3.69
C CYS A 499 23.85 -15.26 -4.37
N GLN A 500 24.86 -15.69 -3.60
CA GLN A 500 26.18 -16.13 -4.04
C GLN A 500 26.47 -17.54 -3.48
N ASP A 501 25.42 -18.37 -3.44
CA ASP A 501 25.49 -19.81 -3.20
C ASP A 501 26.12 -20.24 -1.88
N ASP A 502 26.05 -19.36 -0.88
CA ASP A 502 26.71 -19.44 0.42
C ASP A 502 28.25 -19.51 0.36
N GLU A 503 28.86 -19.17 -0.77
CA GLU A 503 30.31 -19.19 -0.96
C GLU A 503 31.00 -17.92 -0.42
N VAL A 504 30.25 -16.82 -0.35
CA VAL A 504 30.74 -15.52 0.11
C VAL A 504 30.30 -15.27 1.56
N CYS A 505 31.26 -15.24 2.48
CA CYS A 505 31.03 -14.85 3.87
C CYS A 505 31.16 -13.34 4.04
N ILE A 506 30.07 -12.69 4.47
CA ILE A 506 29.98 -11.24 4.65
C ILE A 506 30.64 -10.81 5.97
N CYS A 507 30.36 -11.53 7.05
CA CYS A 507 30.92 -11.29 8.37
C CYS A 507 30.75 -12.52 9.27
N GLU A 508 31.39 -12.49 10.43
CA GLU A 508 31.19 -13.44 11.51
C GLU A 508 30.80 -12.69 12.78
N MET A 509 29.91 -13.25 13.61
CA MET A 509 29.54 -12.64 14.89
C MET A 509 29.85 -13.57 16.06
N SER A 510 30.48 -13.02 17.09
CA SER A 510 30.81 -13.74 18.33
C SER A 510 29.54 -14.13 19.08
N GLN A 511 29.51 -15.35 19.62
CA GLN A 511 28.39 -15.90 20.37
C GLN A 511 28.66 -15.89 21.88
N ALA A 512 27.67 -15.49 22.65
CA ALA A 512 27.70 -15.58 24.10
C ALA A 512 27.53 -17.02 24.58
N ASP A 513 28.31 -17.40 25.60
CA ASP A 513 28.04 -18.57 26.44
C ASP A 513 27.15 -18.21 27.64
N SER A 514 26.83 -19.21 28.47
CA SER A 514 25.92 -19.03 29.61
C SER A 514 26.47 -18.05 30.66
N ALA A 515 27.78 -18.11 30.94
CA ALA A 515 28.40 -17.23 31.95
C ALA A 515 28.43 -15.77 31.47
N GLN A 516 28.69 -15.55 30.18
CA GLN A 516 28.61 -14.23 29.58
C GLN A 516 27.17 -13.70 29.56
N VAL A 517 26.18 -14.54 29.25
CA VAL A 517 24.75 -14.16 29.33
C VAL A 517 24.36 -13.76 30.75
N GLU A 518 24.79 -14.49 31.78
CA GLU A 518 24.56 -14.12 33.18
C GLU A 518 25.16 -12.75 33.52
N LYS A 519 26.40 -12.46 33.06
CA LYS A 519 27.03 -11.14 33.23
C LYS A 519 26.23 -10.02 32.53
N ILE A 520 25.77 -10.26 31.30
CA ILE A 520 24.93 -9.32 30.53
C ILE A 520 23.62 -9.01 31.26
N ILE A 521 22.95 -10.04 31.79
CA ILE A 521 21.73 -9.89 32.58
C ILE A 521 21.99 -9.08 33.84
N GLY A 522 23.05 -9.40 34.58
CA GLY A 522 23.42 -8.66 35.80
C GLY A 522 23.68 -7.18 35.55
N ILE A 523 24.33 -6.83 34.43
CA ILE A 523 24.55 -5.43 34.03
C ILE A 523 23.22 -4.72 33.73
N ALA A 524 22.34 -5.36 32.95
CA ALA A 524 21.04 -4.77 32.61
C ALA A 524 20.14 -4.59 33.85
N GLU A 525 20.21 -5.52 34.80
CA GLU A 525 19.50 -5.45 36.08
C GLU A 525 20.05 -4.33 36.97
N ALA A 526 21.37 -4.23 37.11
CA ALA A 526 22.02 -3.20 37.93
C ALA A 526 21.84 -1.79 37.37
N ASP A 527 21.69 -1.63 36.04
CA ASP A 527 21.58 -0.34 35.35
C ASP A 527 22.62 0.69 35.83
N PRO A 528 23.93 0.39 35.71
CA PRO A 528 24.99 1.26 36.22
C PRO A 528 25.00 2.64 35.54
N ALA A 529 24.46 2.74 34.32
CA ALA A 529 24.32 3.99 33.58
C ALA A 529 23.11 4.84 34.02
N GLY A 530 22.21 4.29 34.84
CA GLY A 530 21.07 5.00 35.39
C GLY A 530 19.98 5.36 34.37
N TRP A 531 19.78 4.55 33.32
CA TRP A 531 18.76 4.80 32.30
C TRP A 531 17.35 4.89 32.89
N ARG A 532 17.04 4.10 33.93
CA ARG A 532 15.75 4.14 34.62
C ARG A 532 15.45 5.48 35.28
N LYS A 533 16.47 6.30 35.52
CA LYS A 533 16.35 7.63 36.16
C LYS A 533 16.14 8.76 35.16
N THR A 534 16.28 8.51 33.85
CA THR A 534 16.05 9.56 32.85
C THR A 534 14.58 9.95 32.81
N THR A 535 14.32 11.22 32.49
CA THR A 535 12.99 11.75 32.23
C THR A 535 12.46 11.27 30.87
N LEU A 536 11.13 11.33 30.68
CA LEU A 536 10.53 11.05 29.36
C LEU A 536 11.05 12.02 28.29
N GLU A 537 11.31 13.29 28.63
CA GLU A 537 11.76 14.29 27.66
C GLU A 537 13.20 14.03 27.19
N GLU A 538 14.10 13.62 28.09
CA GLU A 538 15.45 13.17 27.71
C GLU A 538 15.39 11.98 26.76
N ARG A 539 14.56 10.98 27.08
CA ARG A 539 14.36 9.81 26.21
C ARG A 539 13.75 10.20 24.87
N HIS A 540 12.79 11.10 24.85
CA HIS A 540 12.17 11.61 23.63
C HIS A 540 13.19 12.24 22.69
N ARG A 541 14.06 13.12 23.21
CA ARG A 541 15.17 13.70 22.44
C ARG A 541 16.13 12.64 21.90
N ILE A 542 16.52 11.67 22.73
CA ILE A 542 17.45 10.59 22.33
C ILE A 542 16.80 9.69 21.26
N MET A 543 15.53 9.33 21.38
CA MET A 543 14.87 8.48 20.38
C MET A 543 14.70 9.18 19.03
N TYR A 544 14.45 10.49 19.00
CA TYR A 544 14.47 11.26 17.76
C TYR A 544 15.86 11.34 17.12
N GLU A 545 16.91 11.50 17.93
CA GLU A 545 18.28 11.45 17.45
C GLU A 545 18.64 10.06 16.91
N ALA A 546 18.21 8.98 17.58
CA ALA A 546 18.36 7.62 17.07
C ALA A 546 17.62 7.45 15.74
N ALA A 547 16.40 7.99 15.60
CA ALA A 547 15.65 7.98 14.35
C ALA A 547 16.39 8.69 13.21
N ASN A 548 17.02 9.85 13.49
CA ASN A 548 17.81 10.58 12.50
C ASN A 548 19.05 9.77 12.05
N ARG A 549 19.72 9.09 12.99
CA ARG A 549 20.85 8.20 12.68
C ARG A 549 20.44 6.97 11.89
N LEU A 550 19.31 6.35 12.23
CA LEU A 550 18.74 5.24 11.45
C LEU A 550 18.46 5.67 10.00
N ALA A 551 17.91 6.88 9.81
CA ALA A 551 17.63 7.42 8.49
C ALA A 551 18.90 7.75 7.69
N ASP A 552 19.97 8.22 8.35
CA ASP A 552 21.28 8.44 7.74
C ASP A 552 21.98 7.13 7.34
N MET A 553 21.82 6.09 8.17
CA MET A 553 22.36 4.74 7.92
C MET A 553 21.53 3.90 6.94
N ARG A 554 20.48 4.47 6.33
CA ARG A 554 19.50 3.74 5.49
C ARG A 554 20.15 2.86 4.42
N GLY A 555 21.15 3.39 3.72
CA GLY A 555 21.82 2.64 2.64
C GLY A 555 22.57 1.41 3.15
N ASP A 556 23.21 1.52 4.33
CA ASP A 556 23.93 0.42 4.95
C ASP A 556 23.02 -0.63 5.57
N LEU A 557 21.90 -0.20 6.14
CA LEU A 557 20.86 -1.12 6.61
C LEU A 557 20.29 -1.93 5.44
N ILE A 558 19.95 -1.28 4.32
CA ILE A 558 19.48 -1.96 3.11
C ILE A 558 20.55 -2.93 2.58
N GLY A 559 21.79 -2.47 2.41
CA GLY A 559 22.87 -3.31 1.91
C GLY A 559 23.14 -4.55 2.77
N CYS A 560 23.14 -4.39 4.10
CA CYS A 560 23.27 -5.52 5.02
C CYS A 560 22.08 -6.48 4.95
N MET A 561 20.85 -5.96 4.81
CA MET A 561 19.66 -6.82 4.64
C MET A 561 19.70 -7.58 3.31
N CYS A 562 20.15 -6.97 2.22
CA CYS A 562 20.39 -7.67 0.95
C CYS A 562 21.40 -8.82 1.16
N ALA A 563 22.56 -8.52 1.71
CA ALA A 563 23.66 -9.48 1.83
C ALA A 563 23.37 -10.63 2.82
N VAL A 564 22.72 -10.33 3.95
CA VAL A 564 22.60 -11.26 5.08
C VAL A 564 21.26 -11.99 5.11
N THR A 565 20.17 -11.32 4.75
CA THR A 565 18.81 -11.91 4.80
C THR A 565 18.18 -12.11 3.43
N GLY A 566 18.79 -11.59 2.36
CA GLY A 566 18.27 -11.73 1.00
C GLY A 566 17.02 -10.88 0.75
N LYS A 567 16.84 -9.81 1.51
CA LYS A 567 15.74 -8.86 1.31
C LYS A 567 16.03 -7.94 0.11
N THR A 568 15.04 -7.67 -0.73
CA THR A 568 15.17 -6.75 -1.87
C THR A 568 15.27 -5.29 -1.39
N VAL A 569 15.83 -4.41 -2.24
CA VAL A 569 15.99 -2.99 -1.91
C VAL A 569 14.66 -2.33 -1.53
N ILE A 570 13.59 -2.61 -2.28
CA ILE A 570 12.27 -2.02 -2.04
C ILE A 570 11.72 -2.45 -0.68
N GLU A 571 11.83 -3.74 -0.35
CA GLU A 571 11.36 -4.28 0.94
C GLU A 571 12.24 -3.80 2.11
N GLY A 572 13.54 -3.58 1.88
CA GLY A 572 14.45 -3.03 2.88
C GLY A 572 14.22 -1.54 3.13
N ASP A 573 13.92 -0.76 2.10
CA ASP A 573 13.69 0.69 2.21
C ASP A 573 12.46 1.02 3.07
N VAL A 574 11.34 0.34 2.82
CA VAL A 574 10.11 0.51 3.63
C VAL A 574 10.32 0.09 5.08
N GLU A 575 11.17 -0.92 5.32
CA GLU A 575 11.48 -1.37 6.66
C GLU A 575 12.35 -0.36 7.43
N VAL A 576 13.30 0.30 6.77
CA VAL A 576 14.05 1.39 7.43
C VAL A 576 13.11 2.53 7.80
N SER A 577 12.16 2.90 6.93
CA SER A 577 11.14 3.91 7.25
C SER A 577 10.31 3.50 8.48
N GLU A 578 9.88 2.24 8.56
CA GLU A 578 9.16 1.70 9.72
C GLU A 578 9.98 1.75 11.02
N ALA A 579 11.29 1.45 10.96
CA ALA A 579 12.20 1.56 12.10
C ALA A 579 12.34 3.01 12.60
N VAL A 580 12.50 3.96 11.68
CA VAL A 580 12.55 5.40 11.97
C VAL A 580 11.25 5.87 12.62
N ASP A 581 10.11 5.40 12.11
CA ASP A 581 8.81 5.75 12.66
C ASP A 581 8.60 5.21 14.07
N TYR A 582 9.01 3.97 14.36
CA TYR A 582 8.96 3.43 15.72
C TYR A 582 9.75 4.29 16.71
N ALA A 583 10.98 4.67 16.33
CA ALA A 583 11.85 5.51 17.15
C ALA A 583 11.19 6.87 17.47
N ARG A 584 10.51 7.50 16.51
CA ARG A 584 9.80 8.76 16.72
C ARG A 584 8.48 8.60 17.48
N PHE A 585 7.79 7.48 17.30
CA PHE A 585 6.40 7.37 17.72
C PHE A 585 6.21 7.10 19.22
N TYR A 586 6.96 6.18 19.81
CA TYR A 586 6.60 5.65 21.13
C TYR A 586 6.78 6.65 22.28
N THR A 587 7.86 7.43 22.30
CA THR A 587 8.04 8.49 23.29
C THR A 587 7.01 9.62 23.11
N THR A 588 6.64 9.91 21.87
CA THR A 588 5.56 10.85 21.51
C THR A 588 4.21 10.37 22.03
N ALA A 589 3.87 9.09 21.82
CA ALA A 589 2.64 8.48 22.33
C ALA A 589 2.59 8.47 23.86
N MET A 590 3.74 8.23 24.51
CA MET A 590 3.86 8.22 25.97
C MET A 590 3.56 9.57 26.62
N LYS A 591 3.79 10.71 25.95
CA LYS A 591 3.48 12.05 26.50
C LYS A 591 2.01 12.18 26.91
N LYS A 592 1.09 11.52 26.20
CA LYS A 592 -0.35 11.50 26.54
C LYS A 592 -0.63 10.82 27.88
N PHE A 593 0.14 9.78 28.21
CA PHE A 593 0.01 9.06 29.48
C PHE A 593 0.72 9.80 30.61
N ALA A 594 1.90 10.37 30.33
CA ALA A 594 2.63 11.17 31.31
C ALA A 594 1.86 12.43 31.76
N ALA A 595 0.91 12.92 30.95
CA ALA A 595 0.01 14.01 31.30
C ALA A 595 -1.15 13.63 32.24
N LEU A 596 -1.26 12.36 32.66
CA LEU A 596 -2.28 11.93 33.62
C LEU A 596 -1.81 12.22 35.05
N ASP A 597 -2.44 13.20 35.71
CA ASP A 597 -1.98 13.74 36.99
C ASP A 597 -2.07 12.77 38.19
N ASP A 598 -2.99 11.79 38.14
CA ASP A 598 -3.35 10.95 39.29
C ASP A 598 -2.71 9.55 39.28
N VAL A 599 -1.84 9.25 38.32
CA VAL A 599 -1.12 7.96 38.21
C VAL A 599 0.38 8.15 38.32
N GLU A 600 1.05 7.15 38.89
CA GLU A 600 2.50 7.01 38.89
C GLU A 600 2.90 5.97 37.83
N MET A 601 3.92 6.27 37.03
CA MET A 601 4.45 5.36 36.01
C MET A 601 5.92 5.07 36.27
N LYS A 602 6.25 3.80 36.45
CA LYS A 602 7.63 3.33 36.70
C LYS A 602 8.06 2.31 35.64
N PRO A 603 9.35 2.27 35.28
CA PRO A 603 9.88 1.18 34.47
C PRO A 603 9.72 -0.16 35.21
N LYS A 604 9.37 -1.23 34.48
CA LYS A 604 9.30 -2.58 35.03
C LYS A 604 10.67 -3.13 35.43
N GLY A 605 11.72 -2.82 34.68
CA GLY A 605 13.06 -3.37 34.92
C GLY A 605 13.83 -3.62 33.63
N THR A 606 14.19 -4.88 33.38
CA THR A 606 14.86 -5.33 32.15
C THR A 606 13.85 -5.99 31.21
N ILE A 607 13.81 -5.58 29.96
CA ILE A 607 12.95 -6.13 28.90
C ILE A 607 13.80 -6.96 27.94
N LEU A 608 13.37 -8.18 27.67
CA LEU A 608 13.99 -9.04 26.66
C LEU A 608 13.23 -8.90 25.35
N VAL A 609 13.92 -8.50 24.28
CA VAL A 609 13.37 -8.44 22.92
C VAL A 609 13.92 -9.61 22.12
N ILE A 610 13.04 -10.49 21.65
CA ILE A 610 13.37 -11.61 20.75
C ILE A 610 12.73 -11.31 19.39
N SER A 611 13.55 -10.92 18.42
CA SER A 611 13.06 -10.47 17.12
C SER A 611 13.22 -11.52 16.00
N PRO A 612 12.45 -11.42 14.91
CA PRO A 612 12.50 -12.37 13.81
C PRO A 612 13.55 -11.96 12.77
N TRP A 613 13.72 -12.77 11.74
CA TRP A 613 14.65 -12.52 10.63
C TRP A 613 14.00 -11.84 9.42
N ASN A 614 12.66 -11.89 9.31
CA ASN A 614 11.96 -11.45 8.12
C ASN A 614 11.73 -9.93 8.08
N PHE A 615 11.72 -9.28 9.24
CA PHE A 615 11.87 -7.84 9.43
C PHE A 615 13.01 -7.62 10.44
N PRO A 616 14.27 -7.76 10.00
CA PRO A 616 15.44 -7.76 10.87
C PRO A 616 15.84 -6.37 11.38
N CYS A 617 15.22 -5.30 10.91
CA CYS A 617 15.47 -3.91 11.30
C CYS A 617 14.26 -3.31 12.05
N ALA A 618 13.08 -3.27 11.45
CA ALA A 618 11.93 -2.54 12.02
C ALA A 618 11.39 -3.16 13.31
N ILE A 619 11.12 -4.47 13.31
CA ILE A 619 10.56 -5.18 14.47
C ILE A 619 11.48 -5.12 15.70
N PRO A 620 12.80 -5.42 15.59
CA PRO A 620 13.68 -5.27 16.76
C PRO A 620 13.78 -3.82 17.22
N VAL A 621 13.85 -2.84 16.31
CA VAL A 621 13.83 -1.41 16.68
C VAL A 621 12.55 -1.06 17.44
N GLY A 622 11.39 -1.52 16.96
CA GLY A 622 10.11 -1.34 17.64
C GLY A 622 10.11 -1.89 19.07
N GLY A 623 10.62 -3.11 19.27
CA GLY A 623 10.75 -3.70 20.61
C GLY A 623 11.72 -2.94 21.51
N ILE A 624 12.88 -2.54 20.98
CA ILE A 624 13.88 -1.74 21.71
C ILE A 624 13.28 -0.42 22.16
N VAL A 625 12.70 0.34 21.24
CA VAL A 625 12.18 1.68 21.54
C VAL A 625 11.01 1.58 22.53
N ALA A 626 10.14 0.57 22.39
CA ALA A 626 9.03 0.37 23.33
C ALA A 626 9.51 0.10 24.76
N GLY A 627 10.57 -0.71 24.93
CA GLY A 627 11.20 -0.94 26.22
C GLY A 627 11.89 0.30 26.77
N LEU A 628 12.75 0.93 25.96
CA LEU A 628 13.55 2.10 26.35
C LEU A 628 12.67 3.32 26.67
N ALA A 629 11.58 3.57 25.94
CA ALA A 629 10.71 4.73 26.11
C ALA A 629 10.12 4.82 27.53
N GLY A 630 9.82 3.67 28.13
CA GLY A 630 9.37 3.54 29.53
C GLY A 630 10.46 3.71 30.59
N GLY A 631 11.73 3.82 30.18
CA GLY A 631 12.89 3.86 31.06
C GLY A 631 13.47 2.49 31.40
N ASN A 632 13.03 1.41 30.75
CA ASN A 632 13.57 0.08 30.99
C ASN A 632 14.93 -0.09 30.31
N THR A 633 15.77 -0.99 30.85
CA THR A 633 16.92 -1.52 30.10
C THR A 633 16.45 -2.63 29.17
N VAL A 634 17.15 -2.82 28.04
CA VAL A 634 16.77 -3.76 26.98
C VAL A 634 17.94 -4.69 26.65
N ILE A 635 17.64 -5.98 26.60
CA ILE A 635 18.50 -6.98 25.96
C ILE A 635 17.81 -7.41 24.66
N LEU A 636 18.46 -7.16 23.53
CA LEU A 636 18.02 -7.65 22.23
C LEU A 636 18.71 -8.97 21.90
N LYS A 637 17.90 -10.02 21.70
CA LYS A 637 18.32 -11.27 21.06
C LYS A 637 17.66 -11.33 19.68
N PRO A 638 18.35 -10.90 18.60
CA PRO A 638 17.78 -11.00 17.27
C PRO A 638 17.76 -12.46 16.79
N ALA A 639 16.99 -12.74 15.73
CA ALA A 639 17.13 -13.99 15.00
C ALA A 639 18.60 -14.15 14.57
N THR A 640 19.19 -15.30 14.87
CA THR A 640 20.65 -15.48 14.73
C THR A 640 21.09 -15.21 13.30
N VAL A 641 20.30 -15.61 12.29
CA VAL A 641 20.55 -15.42 10.86
C VAL A 641 20.48 -13.97 10.37
N ALA A 642 20.07 -13.03 11.21
CA ALA A 642 19.87 -11.62 10.85
C ALA A 642 20.59 -10.62 11.78
N ALA A 643 21.37 -11.11 12.74
CA ALA A 643 21.98 -10.30 13.79
C ALA A 643 22.93 -9.17 13.32
N PRO A 644 23.64 -9.27 12.18
CA PRO A 644 24.47 -8.17 11.69
C PRO A 644 23.67 -6.88 11.43
N VAL A 645 22.43 -7.00 10.95
CA VAL A 645 21.53 -5.85 10.79
C VAL A 645 21.27 -5.19 12.14
N ALA A 646 21.08 -6.00 13.19
CA ALA A 646 20.88 -5.52 14.55
C ALA A 646 22.11 -4.85 15.16
N TRP A 647 23.29 -5.38 14.88
CA TRP A 647 24.53 -4.73 15.27
C TRP A 647 24.68 -3.35 14.63
N ILE A 648 24.32 -3.21 13.35
CA ILE A 648 24.39 -1.94 12.62
C ILE A 648 23.42 -0.91 13.22
N PHE A 649 22.13 -1.23 13.33
CA PHE A 649 21.18 -0.23 13.85
C PHE A 649 21.42 0.09 15.33
N ALA A 650 21.99 -0.84 16.13
CA ALA A 650 22.24 -0.57 17.55
C ALA A 650 23.26 0.56 17.76
N LYS A 651 24.21 0.72 16.82
CA LYS A 651 25.12 1.88 16.80
C LYS A 651 24.36 3.20 16.73
N ALA A 652 23.27 3.27 15.96
CA ALA A 652 22.42 4.47 15.89
C ALA A 652 21.87 4.87 17.27
N PHE A 653 21.50 3.90 18.11
CA PHE A 653 21.01 4.16 19.47
C PHE A 653 22.14 4.57 20.41
N TRP A 654 23.28 3.88 20.37
CA TRP A 654 24.42 4.21 21.22
C TRP A 654 24.97 5.60 20.90
N ASP A 655 25.12 5.93 19.62
CA ASP A 655 25.62 7.23 19.19
C ASP A 655 24.60 8.35 19.45
N ALA A 656 23.30 8.04 19.53
CA ALA A 656 22.26 8.99 19.94
C ALA A 656 22.26 9.29 21.45
N GLY A 657 22.98 8.48 22.25
CA GLY A 657 23.12 8.64 23.69
C GLY A 657 22.40 7.60 24.54
N VAL A 658 21.92 6.48 23.97
CA VAL A 658 21.50 5.32 24.77
C VAL A 658 22.75 4.61 25.32
N PRO A 659 22.90 4.45 26.65
CA PRO A 659 24.04 3.73 27.21
C PRO A 659 24.12 2.29 26.70
N LYS A 660 25.33 1.78 26.44
CA LYS A 660 25.54 0.39 25.99
C LYS A 660 25.11 -0.64 27.04
N GLU A 661 25.15 -0.27 28.31
CA GLU A 661 24.65 -1.08 29.42
C GLU A 661 23.11 -1.15 29.44
N ALA A 662 22.44 -0.10 28.94
CA ALA A 662 20.99 -0.03 28.84
C ALA A 662 20.43 -0.70 27.58
N LEU A 663 21.22 -0.79 26.50
CA LEU A 663 20.88 -1.54 25.29
C LEU A 663 22.01 -2.50 24.91
N GLN A 664 21.79 -3.79 25.17
CA GLN A 664 22.74 -4.86 24.87
C GLN A 664 22.22 -5.76 23.74
N VAL A 665 23.01 -6.00 22.70
CA VAL A 665 22.68 -6.87 21.56
C VAL A 665 23.52 -8.15 21.62
N ILE A 666 22.85 -9.30 21.66
CA ILE A 666 23.52 -10.59 21.83
C ILE A 666 23.00 -11.66 20.88
N ILE A 667 23.92 -12.49 20.38
CA ILE A 667 23.58 -13.80 19.85
C ILE A 667 24.15 -14.87 20.77
N THR A 668 23.45 -15.99 20.86
CA THR A 668 23.76 -17.06 21.80
C THR A 668 23.38 -18.41 21.23
N ARG A 669 24.01 -19.46 21.76
CA ARG A 669 23.62 -20.86 21.52
C ARG A 669 22.38 -21.22 22.35
N ARG A 670 21.79 -22.39 22.06
CA ARG A 670 20.51 -22.82 22.65
C ARG A 670 20.54 -22.95 24.18
N GLU A 671 21.64 -23.44 24.75
CA GLU A 671 21.79 -23.60 26.20
C GLU A 671 21.71 -22.26 26.94
N ALA A 672 22.49 -21.28 26.48
CA ALA A 672 22.52 -19.94 27.06
C ALA A 672 21.26 -19.11 26.73
N LEU A 673 20.53 -19.44 25.65
CA LEU A 673 19.19 -18.85 25.41
C LEU A 673 18.20 -19.23 26.52
N LYS A 674 18.25 -20.47 27.03
CA LYS A 674 17.37 -20.90 28.13
C LYS A 674 17.60 -20.04 29.37
N VAL A 675 18.86 -19.83 29.73
CA VAL A 675 19.27 -18.95 30.84
C VAL A 675 18.64 -17.56 30.69
N LEU A 676 18.73 -16.98 29.49
CA LEU A 676 18.16 -15.66 29.20
C LEU A 676 16.62 -15.62 29.34
N THR A 677 15.91 -16.61 28.80
CA THR A 677 14.43 -16.62 28.79
C THR A 677 13.80 -16.95 30.15
N THR A 678 14.54 -17.59 31.06
CA THR A 678 14.04 -17.97 32.40
C THR A 678 14.62 -17.11 33.52
N ALA A 679 15.39 -16.07 33.21
CA ALA A 679 16.05 -15.24 34.21
C ALA A 679 15.04 -14.35 34.96
N PRO A 680 15.02 -14.37 36.31
CA PRO A 680 14.10 -13.53 37.12
C PRO A 680 14.28 -12.01 36.94
N ALA A 681 15.45 -11.59 36.46
CA ALA A 681 15.76 -10.20 36.15
C ALA A 681 14.96 -9.67 34.94
N ILE A 682 14.53 -10.56 34.04
CA ILE A 682 13.69 -10.21 32.89
C ILE A 682 12.25 -10.04 33.37
N LYS A 683 11.70 -8.83 33.20
CA LYS A 683 10.36 -8.45 33.71
C LYS A 683 9.28 -8.47 32.64
N HIS A 684 9.67 -8.57 31.37
CA HIS A 684 8.77 -8.74 30.24
C HIS A 684 9.56 -9.30 29.05
N ILE A 685 8.94 -10.18 28.26
CA ILE A 685 9.48 -10.65 26.98
C ILE A 685 8.63 -10.12 25.83
N ILE A 686 9.25 -9.38 24.92
CA ILE A 686 8.67 -9.04 23.62
C ILE A 686 9.17 -10.08 22.62
N LEU A 687 8.25 -10.81 21.99
CA LEU A 687 8.58 -11.81 20.98
C LEU A 687 7.90 -11.46 19.67
N THR A 688 8.62 -11.60 18.57
CA THR A 688 7.97 -11.81 17.28
C THR A 688 8.59 -13.01 16.58
N GLY A 689 7.77 -14.00 16.25
CA GLY A 689 8.25 -15.29 15.75
C GLY A 689 7.18 -16.36 15.64
N GLY A 690 7.59 -17.64 15.63
CA GLY A 690 6.66 -18.76 15.48
C GLY A 690 5.79 -19.00 16.71
N THR A 691 4.55 -19.44 16.50
CA THR A 691 3.58 -19.82 17.54
C THR A 691 4.17 -20.81 18.54
N ASP A 692 4.88 -21.84 18.05
CA ASP A 692 5.50 -22.86 18.90
C ASP A 692 6.58 -22.26 19.82
N THR A 693 7.28 -21.22 19.37
CA THR A 693 8.30 -20.53 20.18
C THR A 693 7.65 -19.73 21.32
N ALA A 694 6.55 -19.02 21.02
CA ALA A 694 5.78 -18.29 22.04
C ALA A 694 5.25 -19.25 23.12
N GLN A 695 4.69 -20.38 22.70
CA GLN A 695 4.20 -21.43 23.61
C GLN A 695 5.31 -22.03 24.48
N ASN A 696 6.47 -22.30 23.90
CA ASN A 696 7.61 -22.85 24.63
C ASN A 696 8.15 -21.86 25.67
N ILE A 697 8.24 -20.57 25.33
CA ILE A 697 8.66 -19.53 26.28
C ILE A 697 7.64 -19.40 27.42
N ALA A 698 6.35 -19.32 27.09
CA ALA A 698 5.29 -19.23 28.09
C ALA A 698 5.29 -20.43 29.05
N LYS A 699 5.51 -21.65 28.55
CA LYS A 699 5.59 -22.84 29.41
C LYS A 699 6.87 -22.90 30.26
N ALA A 700 7.99 -22.42 29.73
CA ALA A 700 9.27 -22.44 30.44
C ALA A 700 9.34 -21.37 31.54
N ASN A 701 8.61 -20.26 31.39
CA ASN A 701 8.59 -19.14 32.34
C ASN A 701 7.17 -18.54 32.41
N PRO A 702 6.20 -19.24 33.03
CA PRO A 702 4.77 -18.90 32.93
C PRO A 702 4.38 -17.62 33.68
N THR A 703 5.19 -17.17 34.63
CA THR A 703 4.95 -15.96 35.42
C THR A 703 5.42 -14.69 34.72
N THR A 704 6.38 -14.78 33.79
CA THR A 704 6.91 -13.61 33.10
C THR A 704 5.97 -13.18 31.97
N PRO A 705 5.48 -11.93 31.96
CA PRO A 705 4.61 -11.45 30.90
C PRO A 705 5.24 -11.56 29.52
N LEU A 706 4.47 -12.08 28.57
CA LEU A 706 4.85 -12.26 27.18
C LEU A 706 3.92 -11.44 26.28
N SER A 707 4.49 -10.47 25.57
CA SER A 707 3.85 -9.82 24.43
C SER A 707 4.41 -10.47 23.17
N ALA A 708 3.69 -11.42 22.58
CA ALA A 708 4.13 -12.10 21.36
C ALA A 708 3.22 -11.82 20.17
N GLU A 709 3.81 -11.31 19.09
CA GLU A 709 3.19 -11.30 17.78
C GLU A 709 3.66 -12.56 17.03
N THR A 710 2.71 -13.37 16.58
CA THR A 710 2.99 -14.67 15.97
C THR A 710 2.42 -14.75 14.56
N GLY A 711 2.57 -15.92 13.93
CA GLY A 711 2.21 -16.14 12.53
C GLY A 711 0.75 -15.85 12.17
N GLY A 712 0.47 -15.94 10.87
CA GLY A 712 -0.85 -15.69 10.30
C GLY A 712 -1.16 -16.61 9.13
N LYS A 713 -2.41 -17.10 9.08
CA LYS A 713 -2.99 -17.66 7.85
C LYS A 713 -3.90 -16.62 7.21
N ASN A 714 -3.29 -15.60 6.61
CA ASN A 714 -4.02 -14.42 6.16
C ASN A 714 -4.74 -14.66 4.84
N VAL A 715 -5.89 -14.01 4.71
CA VAL A 715 -6.84 -14.25 3.64
C VAL A 715 -7.21 -12.97 2.92
N ILE A 716 -7.28 -13.01 1.60
CA ILE A 716 -8.05 -12.03 0.82
C ILE A 716 -9.32 -12.71 0.32
N ILE A 717 -10.47 -12.07 0.51
CA ILE A 717 -11.74 -12.45 -0.09
C ILE A 717 -12.00 -11.56 -1.31
N LEU A 718 -12.22 -12.15 -2.47
CA LEU A 718 -12.64 -11.47 -3.69
C LEU A 718 -14.09 -11.88 -4.03
N THR A 719 -15.00 -10.90 -3.98
CA THR A 719 -16.41 -11.10 -4.36
C THR A 719 -16.63 -10.75 -5.83
N ALA A 720 -17.80 -11.09 -6.37
CA ALA A 720 -18.19 -10.73 -7.74
C ALA A 720 -18.28 -9.21 -7.98
N SER A 721 -18.37 -8.43 -6.90
CA SER A 721 -18.44 -6.96 -6.90
C SER A 721 -17.07 -6.28 -6.82
N GLY A 722 -15.97 -7.04 -6.77
CA GLY A 722 -14.60 -6.48 -6.74
C GLY A 722 -14.08 -6.04 -8.12
N ASP A 723 -13.25 -4.98 -8.13
CA ASP A 723 -12.42 -4.64 -9.29
C ASP A 723 -11.34 -5.72 -9.45
N ARG A 724 -11.45 -6.51 -10.52
CA ARG A 724 -10.66 -7.73 -10.67
C ARG A 724 -9.19 -7.44 -10.96
N ASP A 725 -8.92 -6.40 -11.74
CA ASP A 725 -7.56 -6.06 -12.14
C ASP A 725 -6.79 -5.50 -10.92
N HIS A 726 -7.42 -4.59 -10.15
CA HIS A 726 -6.86 -4.11 -8.89
C HIS A 726 -6.74 -5.23 -7.84
N ALA A 727 -7.73 -6.12 -7.76
CA ALA A 727 -7.66 -7.26 -6.85
C ALA A 727 -6.43 -8.13 -7.15
N ILE A 728 -6.16 -8.46 -8.42
CA ILE A 728 -4.98 -9.23 -8.82
C ILE A 728 -3.69 -8.52 -8.39
N MET A 729 -3.57 -7.21 -8.63
CA MET A 729 -2.39 -6.43 -8.18
C MET A 729 -2.18 -6.52 -6.66
N ASN A 730 -3.26 -6.34 -5.90
CA ASN A 730 -3.26 -6.42 -4.43
C ASN A 730 -2.90 -7.82 -3.93
N ILE A 731 -3.43 -8.86 -4.56
CA ILE A 731 -3.19 -10.27 -4.23
C ILE A 731 -1.74 -10.65 -4.50
N VAL A 732 -1.24 -10.39 -5.71
CA VAL A 732 0.11 -10.74 -6.15
C VAL A 732 1.16 -10.06 -5.27
N THR A 733 1.00 -8.75 -5.03
CA THR A 733 1.90 -8.00 -4.13
C THR A 733 1.86 -8.54 -2.70
N SER A 734 0.68 -8.87 -2.18
CA SER A 734 0.52 -9.38 -0.81
C SER A 734 1.01 -10.82 -0.64
N ALA A 735 0.98 -11.63 -1.69
CA ALA A 735 1.38 -13.04 -1.66
C ALA A 735 2.89 -13.23 -1.83
N PHE A 736 3.53 -12.42 -2.69
CA PHE A 736 4.90 -12.69 -3.14
C PHE A 736 5.92 -11.64 -2.70
N GLY A 737 5.50 -10.47 -2.20
CA GLY A 737 6.41 -9.48 -1.60
C GLY A 737 7.26 -10.09 -0.48
N ASN A 738 8.55 -9.78 -0.45
CA ASN A 738 9.55 -10.42 0.40
C ASN A 738 9.55 -11.97 0.31
N ALA A 739 9.32 -12.51 -0.88
CA ALA A 739 9.14 -13.95 -1.14
C ALA A 739 8.03 -14.60 -0.28
N GLY A 740 6.96 -13.88 0.03
CA GLY A 740 5.88 -14.36 0.89
C GLY A 740 6.29 -14.58 2.36
N GLN A 741 7.49 -14.15 2.76
CA GLN A 741 8.01 -14.29 4.12
C GLN A 741 7.57 -13.13 5.02
N LYS A 742 6.27 -12.79 4.99
CA LYS A 742 5.68 -11.80 5.88
C LYS A 742 4.65 -12.49 6.75
N CYS A 743 4.61 -12.18 8.04
CA CYS A 743 3.53 -12.65 8.91
C CYS A 743 2.15 -12.22 8.36
N SER A 744 2.09 -11.08 7.65
CA SER A 744 0.91 -10.54 6.99
C SER A 744 0.65 -11.05 5.56
N ALA A 745 1.51 -11.91 4.99
CA ALA A 745 1.41 -12.31 3.58
C ALA A 745 0.07 -13.00 3.27
N CYS A 746 -0.50 -12.72 2.10
CA CYS A 746 -1.71 -13.37 1.61
C CYS A 746 -1.36 -14.78 1.13
N SER A 747 -1.58 -15.79 1.98
CA SER A 747 -1.30 -17.19 1.63
C SER A 747 -2.56 -17.98 1.25
N LEU A 748 -3.75 -17.39 1.41
CA LEU A 748 -5.03 -17.95 1.00
C LEU A 748 -5.89 -16.88 0.32
N LEU A 749 -6.33 -17.16 -0.90
CA LEU A 749 -7.29 -16.35 -1.64
C LEU A 749 -8.63 -17.12 -1.70
N LEU A 750 -9.69 -16.50 -1.19
CA LEU A 750 -11.06 -16.99 -1.35
C LEU A 750 -11.75 -16.19 -2.46
N VAL A 751 -12.20 -16.89 -3.50
CA VAL A 751 -12.80 -16.24 -4.68
C VAL A 751 -14.23 -16.72 -4.84
N GLU A 752 -15.16 -15.79 -4.97
CA GLU A 752 -16.55 -16.11 -5.26
C GLU A 752 -16.67 -16.88 -6.59
N ARG A 753 -17.52 -17.91 -6.61
CA ARG A 753 -17.68 -18.88 -7.70
C ARG A 753 -17.73 -18.24 -9.09
N SER A 754 -18.48 -17.16 -9.26
CA SER A 754 -18.62 -16.48 -10.56
C SER A 754 -17.33 -15.85 -11.09
N VAL A 755 -16.40 -15.49 -10.21
CA VAL A 755 -15.06 -14.97 -10.54
C VAL A 755 -14.05 -16.12 -10.62
N TYR A 756 -14.18 -17.11 -9.74
CA TYR A 756 -13.34 -18.31 -9.73
C TYR A 756 -13.47 -19.12 -11.04
N GLU A 757 -14.68 -19.26 -11.57
CA GLU A 757 -14.97 -19.97 -12.83
C GLU A 757 -14.68 -19.11 -14.08
N ASP A 758 -14.25 -17.85 -13.92
CA ASP A 758 -13.91 -16.97 -15.03
C ASP A 758 -12.47 -17.21 -15.52
N GLU A 759 -12.34 -17.82 -16.71
CA GLU A 759 -11.05 -18.11 -17.33
C GLU A 759 -10.18 -16.86 -17.59
N ASN A 760 -10.78 -15.69 -17.83
CA ASN A 760 -10.02 -14.45 -17.99
C ASN A 760 -9.35 -14.06 -16.66
N PHE A 761 -10.10 -14.10 -15.55
CA PHE A 761 -9.55 -13.85 -14.21
C PHE A 761 -8.40 -14.82 -13.89
N ARG A 762 -8.63 -16.12 -14.13
CA ARG A 762 -7.63 -17.17 -13.91
C ARG A 762 -6.37 -16.95 -14.75
N SER A 763 -6.52 -16.60 -16.02
CA SER A 763 -5.41 -16.33 -16.94
C SER A 763 -4.62 -15.08 -16.53
N LYS A 764 -5.30 -14.00 -16.15
CA LYS A 764 -4.64 -12.76 -15.69
C LYS A 764 -3.90 -12.94 -14.38
N LEU A 765 -4.47 -13.65 -13.41
CA LEU A 765 -3.78 -13.96 -12.15
C LEU A 765 -2.49 -14.75 -12.42
N LYS A 766 -2.56 -15.73 -13.33
CA LYS A 766 -1.38 -16.48 -13.78
C LYS A 766 -0.36 -15.55 -14.42
N ASP A 767 -0.75 -14.76 -15.41
CA ASP A 767 0.14 -13.85 -16.13
C ASP A 767 0.84 -12.86 -15.18
N ALA A 768 0.09 -12.22 -14.29
CA ALA A 768 0.61 -11.31 -13.28
C ALA A 768 1.62 -12.00 -12.35
N ALA A 769 1.32 -13.20 -11.85
CA ALA A 769 2.22 -13.96 -10.98
C ALA A 769 3.50 -14.39 -11.70
N THR A 770 3.41 -14.90 -12.94
CA THR A 770 4.58 -15.36 -13.71
C THR A 770 5.43 -14.22 -14.27
N SER A 771 4.90 -12.99 -14.30
CA SER A 771 5.61 -11.82 -14.79
C SER A 771 6.44 -11.10 -13.73
N LEU A 772 6.29 -11.47 -12.45
CA LEU A 772 7.13 -10.94 -11.38
C LEU A 772 8.59 -11.33 -11.59
N LYS A 773 9.45 -10.32 -11.68
CA LYS A 773 10.90 -10.51 -11.73
C LYS A 773 11.37 -11.16 -10.43
N THR A 774 11.98 -12.34 -10.57
CA THR A 774 12.42 -13.19 -9.47
C THR A 774 13.91 -13.48 -9.65
N GLY A 775 14.71 -13.31 -8.61
CA GLY A 775 16.15 -13.50 -8.72
C GLY A 775 16.96 -12.97 -7.55
N SER A 776 18.27 -12.91 -7.79
CA SER A 776 19.25 -12.36 -6.86
C SER A 776 18.91 -10.92 -6.47
N VAL A 777 19.07 -10.59 -5.18
CA VAL A 777 18.87 -9.21 -4.68
C VAL A 777 19.85 -8.20 -5.27
N TRP A 778 20.97 -8.69 -5.82
CA TRP A 778 21.98 -7.87 -6.48
C TRP A 778 21.57 -7.39 -7.88
N ASN A 779 20.40 -7.82 -8.37
CA ASN A 779 19.67 -7.12 -9.41
C ASN A 779 18.48 -6.39 -8.77
N ALA A 780 18.54 -5.07 -8.73
CA ALA A 780 17.54 -4.20 -8.12
C ALA A 780 16.18 -4.26 -8.84
N GLY A 781 16.13 -4.81 -10.06
CA GLY A 781 14.91 -5.09 -10.81
C GLY A 781 14.09 -6.26 -10.28
N ASN A 782 14.67 -7.12 -9.42
CA ASN A 782 13.95 -8.27 -8.87
C ASN A 782 13.02 -7.85 -7.73
N ILE A 783 11.77 -8.30 -7.82
CA ILE A 783 10.72 -8.08 -6.82
C ILE A 783 10.67 -9.24 -5.83
N VAL A 784 10.86 -10.47 -6.30
CA VAL A 784 10.87 -11.68 -5.48
C VAL A 784 12.31 -12.14 -5.30
N GLY A 785 12.82 -12.03 -4.07
CA GLY A 785 14.16 -12.44 -3.68
C GLY A 785 14.24 -13.88 -3.15
N PRO A 786 15.39 -14.28 -2.58
CA PRO A 786 15.56 -15.56 -1.91
C PRO A 786 14.71 -15.70 -0.65
N MET A 787 14.35 -16.94 -0.34
CA MET A 787 13.92 -17.36 0.99
C MET A 787 15.11 -17.43 1.94
N ILE A 788 14.87 -17.20 3.23
CA ILE A 788 15.92 -17.27 4.26
C ILE A 788 16.50 -18.70 4.43
N THR A 789 15.73 -19.71 4.03
CA THR A 789 16.05 -21.12 4.15
C THR A 789 15.44 -21.91 3.00
N ASN A 790 16.18 -22.90 2.51
CA ASN A 790 15.72 -23.93 1.57
C ASN A 790 15.15 -25.18 2.29
N LYS A 791 15.13 -25.19 3.64
CA LYS A 791 14.65 -26.30 4.47
C LYS A 791 13.38 -25.92 5.22
N ASN A 792 12.30 -25.69 4.49
CA ASN A 792 10.98 -25.40 5.06
C ASN A 792 10.02 -26.58 4.79
N ASP A 793 9.93 -27.50 5.75
CA ASP A 793 9.13 -28.72 5.61
C ASP A 793 7.65 -28.46 5.32
N LYS A 794 7.06 -27.41 5.91
CA LYS A 794 5.66 -27.03 5.66
C LYS A 794 5.47 -26.61 4.20
N LEU A 795 6.37 -25.78 3.67
CA LEU A 795 6.31 -25.35 2.27
C LEU A 795 6.53 -26.52 1.31
N LEU A 796 7.53 -27.36 1.56
CA LEU A 796 7.81 -28.54 0.74
C LEU A 796 6.63 -29.54 0.76
N GLN A 797 5.99 -29.74 1.92
CA GLN A 797 4.79 -30.55 2.02
C GLN A 797 3.65 -29.97 1.17
N ALA A 798 3.50 -28.65 1.12
CA ALA A 798 2.48 -27.97 0.32
C ALA A 798 2.71 -28.10 -1.20
N PHE A 799 3.86 -28.59 -1.67
CA PHE A 799 4.06 -28.91 -3.09
C PHE A 799 3.34 -30.20 -3.52
N ASN A 800 2.89 -31.02 -2.58
CA ASN A 800 2.03 -32.15 -2.92
C ASN A 800 0.62 -31.64 -3.21
N LEU A 801 0.04 -32.09 -4.32
CA LEU A 801 -1.35 -31.79 -4.68
C LEU A 801 -2.30 -32.79 -3.99
N GLU A 802 -3.32 -32.27 -3.32
CA GLU A 802 -4.40 -33.06 -2.72
C GLU A 802 -5.59 -33.22 -3.70
N PRO A 803 -6.55 -34.15 -3.46
CA PRO A 803 -7.64 -34.40 -4.41
C PRO A 803 -8.50 -33.17 -4.78
N GLY A 804 -8.44 -32.78 -6.05
CA GLY A 804 -9.11 -31.60 -6.61
C GLY A 804 -8.21 -30.37 -6.75
N GLU A 805 -6.98 -30.44 -6.24
CA GLU A 805 -5.98 -29.39 -6.42
C GLU A 805 -5.25 -29.53 -7.77
N SER A 806 -4.79 -28.40 -8.29
CA SER A 806 -3.95 -28.32 -9.48
C SER A 806 -3.01 -27.11 -9.39
N TRP A 807 -1.95 -27.11 -10.19
CA TRP A 807 -1.08 -25.94 -10.31
C TRP A 807 -1.64 -24.96 -11.34
N LEU A 808 -1.90 -23.73 -10.93
CA LEU A 808 -2.03 -22.60 -11.86
C LEU A 808 -0.65 -22.11 -12.27
N VAL A 809 0.26 -22.02 -11.29
CA VAL A 809 1.70 -21.80 -11.48
C VAL A 809 2.44 -22.82 -10.61
N PRO A 810 3.17 -23.80 -11.19
CA PRO A 810 3.87 -24.83 -10.43
C PRO A 810 5.12 -24.26 -9.74
N PRO A 811 5.58 -24.88 -8.63
CA PRO A 811 6.80 -24.48 -7.95
C PRO A 811 8.02 -24.66 -8.87
N HIS A 812 8.87 -23.63 -8.91
CA HIS A 812 10.10 -23.64 -9.69
C HIS A 812 11.19 -22.85 -8.97
N PHE A 813 12.26 -23.53 -8.56
CA PHE A 813 13.47 -22.90 -8.05
C PHE A 813 14.34 -22.44 -9.21
N ILE A 814 14.83 -21.20 -9.16
CA ILE A 814 15.64 -20.61 -10.23
C ILE A 814 17.15 -20.64 -9.94
N ASP A 815 17.52 -20.87 -8.68
CA ASP A 815 18.89 -21.05 -8.24
C ASP A 815 19.19 -22.51 -7.91
N HIS A 816 20.47 -22.85 -7.87
CA HIS A 816 20.89 -24.24 -7.69
C HIS A 816 20.80 -24.72 -6.23
N ARG A 817 20.82 -23.80 -5.25
CA ARG A 817 20.68 -24.09 -3.82
C ARG A 817 19.23 -24.06 -3.35
N GLU A 818 18.27 -23.81 -4.24
CA GLU A 818 16.84 -23.78 -3.95
C GLU A 818 16.43 -22.72 -2.89
N TYR A 819 17.15 -21.61 -2.81
CA TYR A 819 16.72 -20.46 -2.00
C TYR A 819 15.66 -19.62 -2.70
N ILE A 820 15.70 -19.53 -4.03
CA ILE A 820 14.87 -18.59 -4.80
C ILE A 820 13.75 -19.37 -5.50
N LEU A 821 12.59 -19.41 -4.84
CA LEU A 821 11.36 -19.98 -5.39
C LEU A 821 10.56 -18.92 -6.14
N ALA A 822 10.27 -19.18 -7.42
CA ALA A 822 9.37 -18.34 -8.21
C ALA A 822 7.93 -18.38 -7.64
N PRO A 823 7.13 -17.32 -7.88
CA PRO A 823 5.73 -17.27 -7.47
C PRO A 823 4.97 -18.55 -7.81
N THR A 824 4.40 -19.18 -6.79
CA THR A 824 3.71 -20.48 -6.90
C THR A 824 2.22 -20.27 -6.60
N VAL A 825 1.33 -20.79 -7.45
CA VAL A 825 -0.13 -20.65 -7.29
C VAL A 825 -0.82 -21.99 -7.39
N LYS A 826 -1.37 -22.42 -6.26
CA LYS A 826 -2.15 -23.65 -6.12
C LYS A 826 -3.65 -23.35 -6.25
N TRP A 827 -4.34 -24.06 -7.14
CA TRP A 827 -5.74 -23.87 -7.46
C TRP A 827 -6.59 -25.07 -7.00
N GLY A 828 -7.85 -24.85 -6.63
CA GLY A 828 -8.74 -25.94 -6.19
C GLY A 828 -8.55 -26.38 -4.74
N VAL A 829 -7.94 -25.53 -3.91
CA VAL A 829 -7.71 -25.80 -2.49
C VAL A 829 -9.05 -25.85 -1.75
N LYS A 830 -9.20 -26.80 -0.83
CA LYS A 830 -10.42 -27.01 -0.03
C LYS A 830 -10.18 -26.68 1.45
N PRO A 831 -11.22 -26.43 2.26
CA PRO A 831 -11.06 -26.16 3.69
C PRO A 831 -10.31 -27.26 4.48
N ALA A 832 -10.35 -28.50 3.99
CA ALA A 832 -9.64 -29.64 4.57
C ALA A 832 -8.19 -29.79 4.08
N SER A 833 -7.80 -29.09 3.00
CA SER A 833 -6.45 -29.15 2.46
C SER A 833 -5.41 -28.65 3.47
N PHE A 834 -4.23 -29.26 3.48
CA PHE A 834 -3.11 -28.85 4.33
C PHE A 834 -2.74 -27.38 4.12
N SER A 835 -2.67 -26.95 2.86
CA SER A 835 -2.29 -25.59 2.48
C SER A 835 -3.36 -24.53 2.82
N PHE A 836 -4.60 -24.94 3.12
CA PHE A 836 -5.67 -24.04 3.55
C PHE A 836 -5.50 -23.59 5.00
N ARG A 837 -5.08 -24.51 5.89
CA ARG A 837 -4.99 -24.25 7.34
C ARG A 837 -3.58 -23.92 7.81
N THR A 838 -2.56 -24.24 7.03
CA THR A 838 -1.16 -24.14 7.46
C THR A 838 -0.48 -22.88 6.93
N GLU A 839 0.18 -22.14 7.82
CA GLU A 839 1.10 -21.06 7.46
C GLU A 839 2.37 -21.65 6.83
N LEU A 840 2.68 -21.24 5.60
CA LEU A 840 3.76 -21.81 4.78
C LEU A 840 5.03 -20.96 4.76
N PHE A 841 4.90 -19.64 4.96
CA PHE A 841 6.02 -18.69 5.03
C PHE A 841 6.97 -18.75 3.81
N GLY A 842 6.39 -18.72 2.61
CA GLY A 842 7.09 -18.72 1.32
C GLY A 842 6.16 -18.22 0.20
N PRO A 843 6.65 -18.10 -1.05
CA PRO A 843 5.92 -17.46 -2.14
C PRO A 843 4.89 -18.41 -2.78
N LEU A 844 3.97 -18.95 -1.98
CA LEU A 844 2.90 -19.86 -2.39
C LEU A 844 1.52 -19.30 -2.02
N LEU A 845 0.69 -19.06 -3.04
CA LEU A 845 -0.71 -18.67 -2.91
C LEU A 845 -1.64 -19.87 -3.10
N SER A 846 -2.43 -20.20 -2.07
CA SER A 846 -3.53 -21.16 -2.17
C SER A 846 -4.82 -20.47 -2.60
N VAL A 847 -5.52 -20.98 -3.61
CA VAL A 847 -6.79 -20.40 -4.10
C VAL A 847 -7.94 -21.39 -3.89
N ALA A 848 -8.99 -20.93 -3.20
CA ALA A 848 -10.20 -21.69 -2.92
C ALA A 848 -11.45 -20.94 -3.41
N CYS A 849 -12.46 -21.71 -3.82
CA CYS A 849 -13.75 -21.20 -4.26
C CYS A 849 -14.73 -21.06 -3.08
N ILE A 850 -15.55 -20.01 -3.09
CA ILE A 850 -16.65 -19.78 -2.14
C ILE A 850 -17.94 -19.42 -2.89
N GLU A 851 -19.11 -19.67 -2.31
CA GLU A 851 -20.40 -19.29 -2.89
C GLU A 851 -20.74 -17.82 -2.72
N ASN A 852 -20.37 -17.23 -1.58
CA ASN A 852 -20.69 -15.86 -1.20
C ASN A 852 -19.78 -15.36 -0.07
N LEU A 853 -19.91 -14.07 0.24
CA LEU A 853 -19.14 -13.42 1.29
C LEU A 853 -19.35 -14.04 2.67
N GLU A 854 -20.57 -14.45 3.03
CA GLU A 854 -20.88 -15.04 4.33
C GLU A 854 -20.13 -16.37 4.55
N GLU A 855 -20.04 -17.21 3.53
CA GLU A 855 -19.20 -18.40 3.56
C GLU A 855 -17.72 -18.03 3.72
N GLY A 856 -17.24 -17.05 2.96
CA GLY A 856 -15.87 -16.55 3.08
C GLY A 856 -15.54 -16.08 4.50
N ILE A 857 -16.40 -15.28 5.12
CA ILE A 857 -16.26 -14.81 6.51
C ILE A 857 -16.22 -16.00 7.48
N LYS A 858 -17.12 -16.99 7.31
CA LYS A 858 -17.14 -18.20 8.14
C LYS A 858 -15.83 -18.98 8.04
N LEU A 859 -15.29 -19.13 6.84
CA LEU A 859 -14.03 -19.82 6.60
C LEU A 859 -12.85 -19.08 7.23
N VAL A 860 -12.75 -17.77 7.05
CA VAL A 860 -11.72 -16.93 7.70
C VAL A 860 -11.80 -17.05 9.23
N ASN A 861 -13.00 -16.93 9.79
CA ASN A 861 -13.19 -17.02 11.24
C ASN A 861 -12.93 -18.43 11.79
N GLY A 862 -13.00 -19.47 10.96
CA GLY A 862 -12.68 -20.86 11.32
C GLY A 862 -11.18 -21.22 11.30
N LEU A 863 -10.31 -20.28 10.89
CA LEU A 863 -8.87 -20.42 11.00
C LEU A 863 -8.41 -20.16 12.45
N ASP A 864 -7.32 -20.81 12.83
CA ASP A 864 -6.73 -20.69 14.18
C ASP A 864 -6.06 -19.32 14.42
N TYR A 865 -5.80 -18.59 13.33
CA TYR A 865 -5.14 -17.29 13.28
C TYR A 865 -6.11 -16.14 13.00
N GLY A 866 -5.66 -14.91 13.24
CA GLY A 866 -6.44 -13.69 13.04
C GLY A 866 -5.55 -12.44 12.96
N LEU A 867 -4.53 -12.44 12.10
CA LEU A 867 -3.59 -11.33 11.96
C LEU A 867 -4.08 -10.29 10.94
N THR A 868 -3.92 -10.56 9.64
CA THR A 868 -4.43 -9.69 8.56
C THR A 868 -5.54 -10.37 7.76
N SER A 869 -6.49 -9.57 7.25
CA SER A 869 -7.50 -10.03 6.32
C SER A 869 -7.89 -8.93 5.34
N GLY A 870 -8.16 -9.29 4.10
CA GLY A 870 -8.51 -8.38 3.02
C GLY A 870 -9.87 -8.66 2.40
N LEU A 871 -10.57 -7.61 1.95
CA LEU A 871 -11.75 -7.70 1.10
C LEU A 871 -11.52 -6.90 -0.18
N GLN A 872 -11.79 -7.52 -1.33
CA GLN A 872 -11.85 -6.88 -2.63
C GLN A 872 -13.31 -6.86 -3.08
N SER A 873 -14.00 -5.73 -2.83
CA SER A 873 -15.41 -5.51 -3.17
C SER A 873 -15.72 -4.01 -3.25
N LEU A 874 -16.42 -3.60 -4.29
CA LEU A 874 -16.97 -2.24 -4.42
C LEU A 874 -18.34 -2.09 -3.74
N ASP A 875 -18.95 -3.17 -3.25
CA ASP A 875 -20.25 -3.11 -2.58
C ASP A 875 -20.12 -2.71 -1.10
N GLU A 876 -20.67 -1.56 -0.74
CA GLU A 876 -20.57 -0.98 0.60
C GLU A 876 -21.30 -1.81 1.67
N LYS A 877 -22.32 -2.59 1.30
CA LYS A 877 -23.00 -3.52 2.23
C LYS A 877 -22.12 -4.72 2.52
N GLU A 878 -21.44 -5.25 1.51
CA GLU A 878 -20.43 -6.30 1.68
C GLU A 878 -19.28 -5.82 2.57
N GLN A 879 -18.74 -4.63 2.29
CA GLN A 879 -17.70 -4.00 3.12
C GLN A 879 -18.14 -3.85 4.58
N LYS A 880 -19.36 -3.35 4.82
CA LYS A 880 -19.91 -3.20 6.18
C LYS A 880 -20.12 -4.54 6.88
N LEU A 881 -20.66 -5.54 6.19
CA LEU A 881 -20.86 -6.88 6.73
C LEU A 881 -19.52 -7.51 7.14
N TRP A 882 -18.54 -7.49 6.23
CA TRP A 882 -17.22 -8.07 6.43
C TRP A 882 -16.48 -7.37 7.58
N LYS A 883 -16.42 -6.04 7.57
CA LYS A 883 -15.78 -5.21 8.60
C LYS A 883 -16.30 -5.51 10.00
N ASN A 884 -17.58 -5.82 10.15
CA ASN A 884 -18.21 -6.07 11.46
C ASN A 884 -18.24 -7.55 11.87
N SER A 885 -17.82 -8.48 10.99
CA SER A 885 -17.94 -9.92 11.24
C SER A 885 -16.61 -10.66 11.24
N VAL A 886 -15.57 -10.12 10.60
CA VAL A 886 -14.27 -10.78 10.48
C VAL A 886 -13.44 -10.64 11.76
N MET A 887 -12.88 -11.77 12.20
CA MET A 887 -12.00 -11.87 13.36
C MET A 887 -10.52 -11.82 12.93
N ALA A 888 -10.04 -10.63 12.62
CA ALA A 888 -8.61 -10.35 12.42
C ALA A 888 -8.24 -8.97 12.99
N GLY A 889 -6.99 -8.81 13.40
CA GLY A 889 -6.53 -7.57 14.03
C GLY A 889 -6.33 -6.42 13.05
N ASN A 890 -5.93 -6.70 11.81
CA ASN A 890 -5.73 -5.70 10.76
C ASN A 890 -6.60 -6.04 9.54
N LEU A 891 -7.49 -5.13 9.18
CA LEU A 891 -8.44 -5.28 8.09
C LEU A 891 -8.10 -4.31 6.95
N TYR A 892 -8.16 -4.80 5.71
CA TYR A 892 -7.83 -4.02 4.53
C TYR A 892 -8.93 -4.17 3.47
N ILE A 893 -9.40 -3.07 2.90
CA ILE A 893 -10.47 -3.11 1.88
C ILE A 893 -9.96 -2.44 0.60
N ASN A 894 -10.09 -3.14 -0.53
CA ASN A 894 -9.68 -2.74 -1.88
C ASN A 894 -8.20 -2.37 -2.05
N ARG A 895 -7.35 -2.84 -1.13
CA ARG A 895 -5.88 -2.69 -1.16
C ARG A 895 -5.18 -3.98 -0.73
N GLY A 896 -3.85 -4.02 -0.86
CA GLY A 896 -3.03 -5.10 -0.31
C GLY A 896 -3.09 -5.19 1.22
N ILE A 897 -2.79 -6.36 1.78
CA ILE A 897 -2.90 -6.67 3.21
C ILE A 897 -1.57 -6.62 3.98
N THR A 898 -0.53 -6.07 3.35
CA THR A 898 0.84 -5.99 3.88
C THR A 898 1.31 -4.53 3.91
N GLY A 899 2.46 -4.27 4.54
CA GLY A 899 3.03 -2.92 4.64
C GLY A 899 2.23 -2.02 5.57
N ALA A 900 1.92 -2.52 6.77
CA ALA A 900 1.34 -1.69 7.82
C ALA A 900 2.34 -0.60 8.21
N ILE A 901 1.87 0.63 8.35
CA ILE A 901 2.69 1.79 8.70
C ILE A 901 2.38 2.19 10.14
N VAL A 902 3.42 2.45 10.92
CA VAL A 902 3.34 2.87 12.33
C VAL A 902 2.37 4.04 12.48
N ASN A 903 1.55 4.00 13.53
CA ASN A 903 0.45 4.92 13.82
C ASN A 903 -0.69 4.94 12.79
N ARG A 904 -0.48 4.63 11.51
CA ARG A 904 -1.55 4.55 10.49
C ARG A 904 -2.37 3.28 10.63
N GLN A 905 -1.70 2.12 10.60
CA GLN A 905 -2.33 0.82 10.80
C GLN A 905 -1.59 0.07 11.91
N PRO A 906 -1.72 0.47 13.19
CA PRO A 906 -1.17 -0.28 14.32
C PRO A 906 -1.34 -1.78 14.12
N PHE A 907 -0.24 -2.52 14.27
CA PHE A 907 -0.13 -3.88 13.78
C PHE A 907 -0.17 -4.88 14.93
N GLY A 908 -1.02 -5.89 14.79
CA GLY A 908 -1.07 -7.02 15.71
C GLY A 908 -2.32 -7.86 15.55
N GLY A 909 -2.28 -9.10 16.00
CA GLY A 909 -3.31 -10.09 15.72
C GLY A 909 -4.34 -10.32 16.83
N MET A 910 -5.17 -11.34 16.62
CA MET A 910 -5.99 -11.99 17.63
C MET A 910 -5.90 -13.52 17.47
N LYS A 911 -6.49 -14.28 18.40
CA LYS A 911 -6.34 -15.75 18.46
C LYS A 911 -4.86 -16.14 18.57
N LEU A 912 -4.39 -17.18 17.84
CA LEU A 912 -2.99 -17.61 17.87
C LEU A 912 -2.01 -16.65 17.17
N SER A 913 -2.47 -15.52 16.64
CA SER A 913 -1.60 -14.48 16.09
C SER A 913 -1.11 -13.48 17.15
N ALA A 914 -1.64 -13.53 18.38
CA ALA A 914 -1.21 -12.67 19.46
C ALA A 914 -1.24 -13.41 20.81
N PHE A 915 -0.15 -13.29 21.58
CA PHE A 915 -0.07 -13.73 22.98
C PHE A 915 0.08 -12.52 23.90
N GLY A 916 -0.54 -12.60 25.07
CA GLY A 916 -0.60 -11.49 26.02
C GLY A 916 -1.82 -10.61 25.82
N GLY A 917 -1.67 -9.30 26.07
CA GLY A 917 -2.77 -8.34 26.02
C GLY A 917 -3.36 -8.06 24.63
N GLY A 918 -2.70 -8.51 23.56
CA GLY A 918 -3.11 -8.23 22.17
C GLY A 918 -3.09 -6.72 21.84
N ILE A 919 -2.17 -5.98 22.46
CA ILE A 919 -1.96 -4.55 22.21
C ILE A 919 -0.99 -4.40 21.05
N LYS A 920 -1.37 -3.60 20.06
CA LYS A 920 -0.70 -3.55 18.76
C LYS A 920 0.60 -2.75 18.82
N ALA A 921 1.64 -3.31 18.20
CA ALA A 921 2.85 -2.57 17.90
C ALA A 921 2.53 -1.37 17.01
N GLY A 922 3.18 -0.23 17.28
CA GLY A 922 2.96 1.02 16.56
C GLY A 922 1.60 1.66 16.86
N GLY A 923 0.88 1.12 17.85
CA GLY A 923 -0.32 1.71 18.43
C GLY A 923 -0.01 2.52 19.69
N PRO A 924 -0.90 3.45 20.06
CA PRO A 924 -0.66 4.38 21.16
C PRO A 924 -0.54 3.68 22.51
N ASN A 925 -1.13 2.50 22.69
CA ASN A 925 -1.15 1.80 23.97
C ASN A 925 0.05 0.87 24.20
N TYR A 926 0.88 0.60 23.19
CA TYR A 926 1.89 -0.46 23.27
C TYR A 926 2.89 -0.29 24.41
N CYS A 927 3.34 0.94 24.65
CA CYS A 927 4.33 1.23 25.71
C CYS A 927 3.82 0.97 27.12
N THR A 928 2.50 1.02 27.35
CA THR A 928 1.93 0.80 28.69
C THR A 928 2.14 -0.64 29.16
N CYS A 929 2.31 -1.58 28.24
CA CYS A 929 2.66 -2.98 28.54
C CYS A 929 3.99 -3.13 29.29
N PHE A 930 4.90 -2.14 29.18
CA PHE A 930 6.27 -2.19 29.71
C PHE A 930 6.49 -1.24 30.90
N LEU A 931 5.40 -0.75 31.50
CA LEU A 931 5.40 0.11 32.67
C LEU A 931 4.64 -0.55 33.83
N GLU A 932 5.03 -0.23 35.05
CA GLU A 932 4.20 -0.37 36.23
C GLU A 932 3.41 0.93 36.39
N ILE A 933 2.08 0.82 36.42
CA ILE A 933 1.18 1.97 36.53
C ILE A 933 0.29 1.76 37.74
N THR A 934 0.31 2.69 38.69
CA THR A 934 -0.49 2.65 39.91
C THR A 934 -1.12 4.01 40.17
N ASP A 935 -2.21 4.04 40.95
CA ASP A 935 -2.74 5.32 41.45
C ASP A 935 -1.72 5.98 42.39
N LYS A 936 -1.62 7.32 42.34
CA LYS A 936 -0.87 8.07 43.35
C LYS A 936 -1.57 7.95 44.72
N PRO A 937 -0.81 7.96 45.83
CA PRO A 937 -1.40 7.86 47.18
C PRO A 937 -2.47 8.93 47.50
N ASP A 938 -2.36 10.10 46.89
CA ASP A 938 -3.26 11.24 47.05
C ASP A 938 -4.29 11.36 45.90
N SER A 939 -4.39 10.36 45.02
CA SER A 939 -5.32 10.34 43.89
C SER A 939 -6.76 10.55 44.34
N ARG A 940 -7.38 11.60 43.79
CA ARG A 940 -8.79 11.97 44.03
C ARG A 940 -9.71 11.61 42.88
N THR A 941 -9.20 10.92 41.85
CA THR A 941 -10.00 10.50 40.69
C THR A 941 -11.19 9.65 41.14
N ASP A 942 -12.40 10.05 40.77
CA ASP A 942 -13.59 9.19 40.82
C ASP A 942 -13.58 8.25 39.61
N TYR A 943 -13.27 6.97 39.83
CA TYR A 943 -13.15 5.98 38.77
C TYR A 943 -14.44 5.83 37.95
N ARG A 944 -15.63 6.05 38.56
CA ARG A 944 -16.91 5.91 37.83
C ARG A 944 -17.04 6.98 36.74
N GLN A 945 -16.64 8.21 37.05
CA GLN A 945 -16.62 9.31 36.09
C GLN A 945 -15.45 9.18 35.10
N SER A 946 -14.27 8.82 35.60
CA SER A 946 -13.07 8.65 34.77
C SER A 946 -13.25 7.58 33.71
N TYR A 947 -13.82 6.43 34.06
CA TYR A 947 -14.04 5.32 33.12
C TYR A 947 -15.06 5.72 32.04
N ALA A 948 -16.19 6.30 32.44
CA ALA A 948 -17.21 6.76 31.49
C ALA A 948 -16.64 7.81 30.52
N LYS A 949 -15.88 8.78 31.03
CA LYS A 949 -15.23 9.82 30.22
C LYS A 949 -14.20 9.21 29.26
N ALA A 950 -13.29 8.37 29.75
CA ALA A 950 -12.27 7.73 28.92
C ALA A 950 -12.87 6.86 27.81
N TYR A 951 -13.93 6.12 28.12
CA TYR A 951 -14.67 5.35 27.11
C TYR A 951 -15.26 6.25 26.03
N GLN A 952 -15.94 7.32 26.44
CA GLN A 952 -16.54 8.26 25.50
C GLN A 952 -15.49 8.96 24.61
N GLU A 953 -14.35 9.37 25.17
CA GLU A 953 -13.33 10.15 24.47
C GLU A 953 -12.38 9.30 23.60
N GLU A 954 -12.03 8.08 24.01
CA GLU A 954 -10.99 7.27 23.35
C GLU A 954 -11.52 5.96 22.78
N PHE A 955 -12.42 5.24 23.48
CA PHE A 955 -12.71 3.83 23.17
C PHE A 955 -14.02 3.61 22.40
N SER A 956 -14.98 4.54 22.48
CA SER A 956 -16.35 4.36 21.97
C SER A 956 -16.52 4.50 20.46
N LYS A 957 -15.56 5.12 19.75
CA LYS A 957 -15.67 5.41 18.32
C LYS A 957 -14.39 5.11 17.56
N PRO A 958 -14.49 4.59 16.33
CA PRO A 958 -13.38 4.57 15.38
C PRO A 958 -12.84 5.97 15.12
N ARG A 959 -11.53 6.08 14.93
CA ARG A 959 -10.87 7.35 14.55
C ARG A 959 -9.98 7.18 13.33
N ASP A 960 -10.08 8.11 12.39
CA ASP A 960 -9.05 8.28 11.37
C ASP A 960 -7.85 9.01 11.97
N VAL A 961 -6.76 8.26 12.15
CA VAL A 961 -5.55 8.69 12.84
C VAL A 961 -4.69 9.66 12.01
N ASN A 962 -4.78 9.61 10.68
CA ASN A 962 -3.87 10.35 9.80
C ASN A 962 -4.57 11.23 8.76
N ARG A 963 -5.85 10.95 8.42
CA ARG A 963 -6.64 11.73 7.45
C ARG A 963 -5.93 11.88 6.11
N LEU A 964 -5.42 10.77 5.58
CA LEU A 964 -4.70 10.76 4.30
C LEU A 964 -5.67 10.99 3.15
N TYR A 965 -5.22 11.74 2.13
CA TYR A 965 -5.96 11.86 0.89
C TYR A 965 -5.91 10.53 0.12
N GLY A 966 -7.07 9.94 -0.13
CA GLY A 966 -7.26 8.68 -0.86
C GLY A 966 -7.48 7.45 0.01
N GLU A 967 -7.12 7.51 1.30
CA GLU A 967 -7.21 6.37 2.21
C GLU A 967 -7.64 6.79 3.60
N GLN A 968 -8.62 6.08 4.16
CA GLN A 968 -8.99 6.22 5.55
C GLN A 968 -8.34 5.12 6.37
N ASN A 969 -7.73 5.51 7.50
CA ASN A 969 -7.05 4.61 8.41
C ASN A 969 -7.73 4.65 9.77
N LEU A 970 -8.71 3.77 9.96
CA LEU A 970 -9.49 3.71 11.19
C LEU A 970 -8.78 2.84 12.23
N PHE A 971 -8.64 3.40 13.43
CA PHE A 971 -8.30 2.65 14.62
C PHE A 971 -9.53 2.59 15.53
N ARG A 972 -9.95 1.38 15.91
CA ARG A 972 -11.11 1.16 16.79
C ARG A 972 -10.84 0.13 17.87
N TYR A 973 -11.73 0.08 18.84
CA TYR A 973 -11.71 -0.88 19.92
C TYR A 973 -12.96 -1.77 19.88
N LEU A 974 -12.79 -3.06 20.18
CA LEU A 974 -13.87 -4.05 20.24
C LEU A 974 -13.95 -4.64 21.65
N PRO A 975 -15.15 -4.96 22.17
CA PRO A 975 -15.28 -5.67 23.44
C PRO A 975 -14.64 -7.07 23.37
N LEU A 976 -14.20 -7.57 24.51
CA LEU A 976 -13.87 -8.98 24.66
C LEU A 976 -15.16 -9.82 24.65
N LYS A 977 -15.08 -11.04 24.11
CA LYS A 977 -16.17 -12.03 24.07
C LYS A 977 -16.65 -12.35 25.48
N ASN A 978 -15.72 -12.57 26.40
CA ASN A 978 -15.97 -12.82 27.82
C ASN A 978 -14.68 -12.68 28.62
N MET A 979 -14.82 -12.36 29.90
CA MET A 979 -13.73 -12.26 30.87
C MET A 979 -14.15 -12.92 32.18
N ILE A 980 -13.19 -13.49 32.90
CA ILE A 980 -13.38 -13.96 34.28
C ILE A 980 -12.43 -13.23 35.23
N LEU A 981 -12.97 -12.69 36.32
CA LEU A 981 -12.22 -12.20 37.47
C LEU A 981 -12.12 -13.33 38.50
N ARG A 982 -10.91 -13.71 38.92
CA ARG A 982 -10.71 -14.59 40.08
C ARG A 982 -10.29 -13.74 41.28
N LEU A 983 -11.09 -13.78 42.35
CA LEU A 983 -10.80 -13.12 43.61
C LEU A 983 -10.13 -14.05 44.62
N PHE A 984 -9.25 -13.48 45.43
CA PHE A 984 -8.52 -14.10 46.52
C PHE A 984 -8.83 -13.40 47.86
N PRO A 985 -8.48 -14.02 49.01
CA PRO A 985 -8.79 -13.46 50.33
C PRO A 985 -8.23 -12.05 50.60
N LYS A 986 -7.11 -11.67 49.95
CA LYS A 986 -6.48 -10.35 50.12
C LYS A 986 -7.07 -9.25 49.24
N ASP A 987 -7.80 -9.62 48.19
CA ASP A 987 -8.41 -8.66 47.26
C ASP A 987 -9.54 -7.92 47.96
N THR A 988 -9.82 -6.69 47.56
CA THR A 988 -10.82 -5.83 48.18
C THR A 988 -12.14 -5.78 47.41
N ASP A 989 -13.23 -5.46 48.10
CA ASP A 989 -14.54 -5.25 47.48
C ASP A 989 -14.52 -4.05 46.49
N GLU A 990 -13.67 -3.05 46.74
CA GLU A 990 -13.49 -1.89 45.88
C GLU A 990 -12.85 -2.27 44.54
N GLU A 991 -11.76 -3.04 44.56
CA GLU A 991 -11.09 -3.54 43.34
C GLU A 991 -12.05 -4.38 42.48
N ALA A 992 -12.80 -5.29 43.12
CA ALA A 992 -13.82 -6.07 42.42
C ALA A 992 -14.91 -5.18 41.79
N THR A 993 -15.33 -4.13 42.50
CA THR A 993 -16.31 -3.16 42.00
C THR A 993 -15.76 -2.33 40.83
N MET A 994 -14.49 -1.91 40.89
CA MET A 994 -13.82 -1.19 39.80
C MET A 994 -13.75 -2.06 38.54
N ILE A 995 -13.29 -3.32 38.68
CA ILE A 995 -13.18 -4.27 37.57
C ILE A 995 -14.56 -4.56 36.96
N ALA A 996 -15.58 -4.79 37.78
CA ALA A 996 -16.95 -4.99 37.30
C ALA A 996 -17.51 -3.74 36.59
N HIS A 997 -17.19 -2.55 37.10
CA HIS A 997 -17.60 -1.30 36.46
C HIS A 997 -16.90 -1.10 35.10
N ALA A 998 -15.60 -1.35 35.02
CA ALA A 998 -14.81 -1.28 33.78
C ALA A 998 -15.36 -2.24 32.72
N ALA A 999 -15.58 -3.52 33.09
CA ALA A 999 -16.13 -4.52 32.18
C ALA A 999 -17.51 -4.10 31.64
N ARG A 1000 -18.37 -3.55 32.49
CA ARG A 1000 -19.69 -3.04 32.10
C ARG A 1000 -19.59 -1.82 31.15
N ILE A 1001 -18.68 -0.89 31.40
CA ILE A 1001 -18.47 0.29 30.53
C ILE A 1001 -17.98 -0.14 29.14
N CYS A 1002 -17.14 -1.17 29.07
CA CYS A 1002 -16.59 -1.71 27.83
C CYS A 1002 -17.45 -2.82 27.19
N ASP A 1003 -18.71 -3.01 27.62
CA ASP A 1003 -19.61 -4.06 27.13
C ASP A 1003 -18.98 -5.47 27.12
N THR A 1004 -18.09 -5.75 28.08
CA THR A 1004 -17.40 -7.03 28.22
C THR A 1004 -18.12 -7.92 29.23
N PRO A 1005 -18.66 -9.08 28.83
CA PRO A 1005 -19.29 -10.01 29.76
C PRO A 1005 -18.30 -10.48 30.83
N LEU A 1006 -18.62 -10.24 32.10
CA LEU A 1006 -17.77 -10.59 33.25
C LEU A 1006 -18.42 -11.66 34.13
N THR A 1007 -17.65 -12.71 34.40
CA THR A 1007 -17.88 -13.64 35.51
C THR A 1007 -16.94 -13.32 36.66
N ILE A 1008 -17.43 -13.25 37.89
CA ILE A 1008 -16.60 -13.13 39.10
C ILE A 1008 -16.61 -14.49 39.82
N SER A 1009 -15.43 -15.08 39.95
CA SER A 1009 -15.17 -16.35 40.58
C SER A 1009 -14.44 -16.14 41.91
N PHE A 1010 -14.86 -16.86 42.95
CA PHE A 1010 -14.24 -16.85 44.27
C PHE A 1010 -14.44 -18.18 44.98
N ASP A 1011 -13.66 -18.40 46.04
CA ASP A 1011 -13.71 -19.64 46.81
C ASP A 1011 -15.08 -19.84 47.46
N PRO A 1012 -15.62 -21.08 47.56
CA PRO A 1012 -16.92 -21.32 48.19
C PRO A 1012 -17.00 -20.86 49.66
N THR A 1013 -15.86 -20.79 50.35
CA THR A 1013 -15.74 -20.30 51.73
C THR A 1013 -15.79 -18.78 51.85
N ASP A 1014 -15.72 -18.04 50.74
CA ASP A 1014 -15.81 -16.58 50.71
C ASP A 1014 -17.28 -16.12 50.83
N ASP A 1015 -17.52 -15.18 51.75
CA ASP A 1015 -18.84 -14.68 52.13
C ASP A 1015 -19.27 -13.41 51.36
N ARG A 1016 -18.44 -12.91 50.45
CA ARG A 1016 -18.67 -11.67 49.70
C ARG A 1016 -19.81 -11.70 48.68
N SER A 1017 -20.51 -12.83 48.55
CA SER A 1017 -21.63 -12.99 47.60
C SER A 1017 -22.73 -11.94 47.78
N SER A 1018 -23.06 -11.57 49.03
CA SER A 1018 -24.10 -10.57 49.33
C SER A 1018 -23.69 -9.17 48.90
N LYS A 1019 -22.41 -8.82 49.06
CA LYS A 1019 -21.83 -7.53 48.66
C LYS A 1019 -21.68 -7.41 47.14
N LEU A 1020 -21.31 -8.50 46.48
CA LEU A 1020 -21.10 -8.55 45.04
C LEU A 1020 -22.40 -8.75 44.24
N ALA A 1021 -23.51 -9.17 44.86
CA ALA A 1021 -24.80 -9.40 44.20
C ALA A 1021 -25.37 -8.14 43.51
N GLY A 1022 -24.99 -6.95 43.97
CA GLY A 1022 -25.37 -5.67 43.34
C GLY A 1022 -24.60 -5.33 42.06
N LEU A 1023 -23.52 -6.06 41.75
CA LEU A 1023 -22.76 -5.90 40.52
C LEU A 1023 -23.46 -6.73 39.44
N SER A 1024 -23.88 -6.11 38.33
CA SER A 1024 -24.57 -6.78 37.21
C SER A 1024 -23.64 -7.74 36.44
N CYS A 1025 -23.21 -8.82 37.09
CA CYS A 1025 -22.25 -9.81 36.61
C CYS A 1025 -22.62 -11.21 37.10
N THR A 1026 -22.06 -12.25 36.48
CA THR A 1026 -22.29 -13.63 36.91
C THR A 1026 -21.36 -13.96 38.06
N LEU A 1027 -21.90 -14.34 39.23
CA LEU A 1027 -21.11 -14.79 40.38
C LEU A 1027 -20.98 -16.32 40.37
N ARG A 1028 -19.77 -16.82 40.65
CA ARG A 1028 -19.45 -18.25 40.68
C ARG A 1028 -18.65 -18.60 41.93
N LYS A 1029 -19.20 -19.49 42.75
CA LYS A 1029 -18.49 -20.11 43.87
C LYS A 1029 -17.85 -21.40 43.41
N GLU A 1030 -16.53 -21.44 43.34
CA GLU A 1030 -15.81 -22.63 42.87
C GLU A 1030 -14.42 -22.74 43.48
N SER A 1031 -13.98 -23.98 43.66
CA SER A 1031 -12.62 -24.29 44.08
C SER A 1031 -11.61 -23.81 43.03
N LEU A 1032 -10.35 -23.60 43.42
CA LEU A 1032 -9.28 -23.29 42.47
C LEU A 1032 -9.16 -24.38 41.39
N GLY A 1033 -9.30 -25.66 41.76
CA GLY A 1033 -9.21 -26.78 40.84
C GLY A 1033 -10.31 -26.79 39.77
N ASP A 1034 -11.53 -26.37 40.12
CA ASP A 1034 -12.63 -26.27 39.15
C ASP A 1034 -12.47 -25.04 38.24
N PHE A 1035 -12.04 -23.91 38.81
CA PHE A 1035 -11.68 -22.72 38.04
C PHE A 1035 -10.62 -23.02 36.96
N LEU A 1036 -9.57 -23.78 37.29
CA LEU A 1036 -8.51 -24.14 36.33
C LEU A 1036 -9.01 -25.00 35.15
N LYS A 1037 -10.09 -25.79 35.35
CA LYS A 1037 -10.72 -26.56 34.27
C LYS A 1037 -11.48 -25.66 33.31
N GLU A 1038 -12.13 -24.60 33.82
CA GLU A 1038 -12.94 -23.67 33.03
C GLU A 1038 -12.17 -22.49 32.44
N LEU A 1039 -10.98 -22.18 32.97
CA LEU A 1039 -10.10 -21.11 32.48
C LEU A 1039 -10.01 -21.01 30.94
N PRO A 1040 -9.90 -22.12 30.17
CA PRO A 1040 -9.80 -22.08 28.71
C PRO A 1040 -11.04 -21.50 27.98
N GLU A 1041 -12.21 -21.49 28.63
CA GLU A 1041 -13.47 -21.03 28.04
C GLU A 1041 -13.58 -19.50 27.98
N TYR A 1042 -12.72 -18.79 28.71
CA TYR A 1042 -12.67 -17.34 28.75
C TYR A 1042 -11.63 -16.79 27.77
N GLU A 1043 -11.93 -15.66 27.14
CA GLU A 1043 -10.98 -14.97 26.27
C GLU A 1043 -9.83 -14.35 27.09
N ARG A 1044 -10.13 -13.84 28.29
CA ARG A 1044 -9.16 -13.23 29.19
C ARG A 1044 -9.48 -13.51 30.65
N VAL A 1045 -8.44 -13.67 31.46
CA VAL A 1045 -8.54 -13.76 32.93
C VAL A 1045 -8.07 -12.43 33.52
N ARG A 1046 -8.77 -11.94 34.55
CA ARG A 1046 -8.42 -10.75 35.34
C ARG A 1046 -8.17 -11.17 36.79
N THR A 1047 -7.19 -10.58 37.42
CA THR A 1047 -6.93 -10.68 38.87
C THR A 1047 -6.68 -9.27 39.42
N CYS A 1048 -6.80 -9.07 40.74
CA CYS A 1048 -6.54 -7.76 41.36
C CYS A 1048 -5.06 -7.48 41.54
N SER A 1049 -4.20 -8.49 41.48
CA SER A 1049 -2.75 -8.35 41.63
C SER A 1049 -2.01 -9.53 40.97
N PRO A 1050 -0.67 -9.48 40.86
CA PRO A 1050 0.14 -10.62 40.43
C PRO A 1050 0.37 -11.69 41.53
N ASP A 1051 -0.05 -11.46 42.78
CA ASP A 1051 0.07 -12.40 43.92
C ASP A 1051 -1.00 -13.50 43.81
N ILE A 1052 -0.81 -14.42 42.87
CA ILE A 1052 -1.71 -15.54 42.57
C ILE A 1052 -0.95 -16.87 42.52
N PRO A 1053 -1.60 -18.02 42.72
CA PRO A 1053 -0.94 -19.33 42.69
C PRO A 1053 -0.28 -19.64 41.33
N ASP A 1054 0.95 -20.16 41.34
CA ASP A 1054 1.73 -20.51 40.14
C ASP A 1054 0.97 -21.42 39.17
N VAL A 1055 0.16 -22.34 39.69
CA VAL A 1055 -0.69 -23.24 38.90
C VAL A 1055 -1.66 -22.51 37.96
N MET A 1056 -2.04 -21.26 38.25
CA MET A 1056 -2.83 -20.44 37.33
C MET A 1056 -2.00 -19.97 36.13
N TYR A 1057 -0.78 -19.51 36.37
CA TYR A 1057 0.14 -19.12 35.30
C TYR A 1057 0.47 -20.31 34.41
N GLU A 1058 0.77 -21.47 35.00
CA GLU A 1058 1.02 -22.72 34.27
C GLU A 1058 -0.18 -23.10 33.39
N ARG A 1059 -1.39 -23.08 33.95
CA ARG A 1059 -2.60 -23.41 33.20
C ARG A 1059 -2.89 -22.43 32.07
N ALA A 1060 -2.65 -21.14 32.29
CA ALA A 1060 -2.80 -20.13 31.26
C ALA A 1060 -1.77 -20.32 30.13
N ALA A 1061 -0.52 -20.64 30.45
CA ALA A 1061 0.51 -20.95 29.47
C ALA A 1061 0.20 -22.22 28.65
N GLU A 1062 -0.36 -23.27 29.28
CA GLU A 1062 -0.81 -24.49 28.58
C GLU A 1062 -1.93 -24.23 27.58
N THR A 1063 -2.80 -23.26 27.89
CA THR A 1063 -4.05 -23.01 27.17
C THR A 1063 -4.01 -21.73 26.32
N ASN A 1064 -2.84 -21.09 26.24
CA ASN A 1064 -2.57 -19.85 25.51
C ASN A 1064 -3.47 -18.68 25.96
N LYS A 1065 -3.75 -18.59 27.26
CA LYS A 1065 -4.61 -17.55 27.84
C LYS A 1065 -3.79 -16.47 28.50
N TYR A 1066 -4.30 -15.24 28.44
CA TYR A 1066 -3.70 -14.09 29.08
C TYR A 1066 -4.37 -13.81 30.43
N ILE A 1067 -3.55 -13.69 31.47
CA ILE A 1067 -3.95 -13.20 32.79
C ILE A 1067 -3.53 -11.74 32.92
N ALA A 1068 -4.49 -10.84 32.97
CA ALA A 1068 -4.28 -9.42 33.28
C ALA A 1068 -4.16 -9.25 34.80
N THR A 1069 -2.91 -9.16 35.28
CA THR A 1069 -2.55 -9.12 36.71
C THR A 1069 -2.26 -7.73 37.27
N ALA A 1070 -2.31 -6.68 36.43
CA ALA A 1070 -2.06 -5.31 36.87
C ALA A 1070 -3.09 -4.88 37.93
N PRO A 1071 -2.71 -4.23 39.04
CA PRO A 1071 -3.68 -3.67 39.97
C PRO A 1071 -4.67 -2.73 39.27
N PRO A 1072 -5.98 -2.78 39.59
CA PRO A 1072 -6.94 -1.91 38.95
C PRO A 1072 -6.68 -0.45 39.36
N VAL A 1073 -6.67 0.47 38.40
CA VAL A 1073 -6.37 1.89 38.64
C VAL A 1073 -7.58 2.79 38.39
N LYS A 1074 -7.72 3.88 39.14
CA LYS A 1074 -8.86 4.81 39.02
C LYS A 1074 -8.91 5.55 37.68
N GLN A 1075 -7.79 5.64 36.96
CA GLN A 1075 -7.73 6.27 35.63
C GLN A 1075 -8.24 5.36 34.52
N GLY A 1076 -9.40 5.70 33.95
CA GLY A 1076 -10.06 4.93 32.89
C GLY A 1076 -9.25 4.83 31.60
N ARG A 1077 -8.39 5.80 31.30
CA ARG A 1077 -7.52 5.74 30.12
C ARG A 1077 -6.53 4.56 30.17
N ILE A 1078 -6.20 4.09 31.37
CA ILE A 1078 -5.33 2.94 31.61
C ILE A 1078 -6.16 1.68 31.81
N GLU A 1079 -7.10 1.69 32.77
CA GLU A 1079 -7.81 0.48 33.20
C GLU A 1079 -8.60 -0.17 32.06
N LEU A 1080 -9.29 0.64 31.24
CA LEU A 1080 -10.20 0.12 30.23
C LEU A 1080 -9.50 -0.66 29.11
N ILE A 1081 -8.19 -0.47 28.91
CA ILE A 1081 -7.37 -1.21 27.92
C ILE A 1081 -7.45 -2.73 28.17
N HIS A 1082 -7.61 -3.15 29.43
CA HIS A 1082 -7.70 -4.57 29.79
C HIS A 1082 -9.00 -5.25 29.33
N TYR A 1083 -10.02 -4.50 28.91
CA TYR A 1083 -11.36 -5.01 28.63
C TYR A 1083 -11.71 -4.96 27.14
N ILE A 1084 -10.80 -4.47 26.30
CA ILE A 1084 -11.04 -4.27 24.87
C ILE A 1084 -9.90 -4.84 24.04
N LYS A 1085 -10.17 -5.02 22.75
CA LYS A 1085 -9.22 -5.41 21.70
C LYS A 1085 -9.07 -4.28 20.72
N GLU A 1086 -7.86 -4.09 20.23
CA GLU A 1086 -7.59 -3.09 19.21
C GLU A 1086 -7.81 -3.68 17.82
N GLN A 1087 -8.31 -2.87 16.89
CA GLN A 1087 -8.43 -3.24 15.48
C GLN A 1087 -8.12 -2.07 14.58
N SER A 1088 -7.32 -2.34 13.55
CA SER A 1088 -6.97 -1.36 12.51
C SER A 1088 -7.71 -1.72 11.24
N ILE A 1089 -8.27 -0.72 10.55
CA ILE A 1089 -9.00 -0.87 9.29
C ILE A 1089 -8.46 0.18 8.32
N ALA A 1090 -7.86 -0.26 7.23
CA ALA A 1090 -7.45 0.63 6.14
C ALA A 1090 -8.36 0.39 4.93
N PHE A 1091 -8.89 1.46 4.34
CA PHE A 1091 -9.60 1.34 3.08
C PHE A 1091 -9.31 2.51 2.14
N GLU A 1092 -9.03 2.16 0.89
CA GLU A 1092 -8.93 3.11 -0.21
C GLU A 1092 -10.35 3.51 -0.63
N TYR A 1093 -10.65 4.81 -0.54
CA TYR A 1093 -11.96 5.36 -0.90
C TYR A 1093 -11.98 6.02 -2.28
N HIS A 1094 -10.82 6.09 -2.95
CA HIS A 1094 -10.73 6.59 -4.30
C HIS A 1094 -11.00 5.49 -5.33
N ARG A 1095 -11.38 5.90 -6.54
CA ARG A 1095 -11.50 5.01 -7.69
C ARG A 1095 -10.67 5.57 -8.83
N TYR A 1096 -9.50 4.97 -9.06
CA TYR A 1096 -8.50 5.50 -9.99
C TYR A 1096 -8.16 6.99 -9.70
N GLY A 1097 -8.03 7.34 -8.41
CA GLY A 1097 -7.72 8.70 -7.95
C GLY A 1097 -8.96 9.57 -7.76
N SER A 1098 -10.03 9.32 -8.51
CA SER A 1098 -11.29 10.05 -8.37
C SER A 1098 -11.89 9.81 -6.98
N ILE A 1099 -12.19 10.92 -6.29
CA ILE A 1099 -12.84 10.93 -4.98
C ILE A 1099 -14.19 11.61 -5.15
N SER A 1100 -15.25 10.80 -5.17
CA SER A 1100 -16.62 11.30 -5.28
C SER A 1100 -17.23 11.65 -3.92
N GLU A 1101 -16.86 10.90 -2.88
CA GLU A 1101 -17.24 11.08 -1.48
C GLU A 1101 -16.10 10.57 -0.58
N VAL A 1102 -15.82 11.28 0.52
CA VAL A 1102 -15.02 10.73 1.61
C VAL A 1102 -16.00 10.04 2.56
N PRO A 1103 -15.91 8.71 2.75
CA PRO A 1103 -16.85 8.02 3.61
C PRO A 1103 -16.72 8.51 5.06
N PRO A 1104 -17.84 8.67 5.78
CA PRO A 1104 -17.80 9.09 7.17
C PRO A 1104 -17.01 8.07 7.99
N CYS A 1105 -16.28 8.54 9.01
CA CYS A 1105 -15.79 7.65 10.05
C CYS A 1105 -17.02 7.06 10.75
N GLU A 1106 -17.25 5.75 10.53
CA GLU A 1106 -18.38 5.00 11.11
C GLU A 1106 -18.38 5.01 12.63
#